data_AF-A0A924YZH7-F1
#
_entry.id   AF-A0A924YZH7-F1
#
_cell.length_a   1.000
_cell.length_b   1.000
_cell.length_c   1.000
_cell.angle_alpha   90.00
_cell.angle_beta   90.00
_cell.angle_gamma   90.00
#
_symmetry.space_group_name_H-M   'P 1'
#
loop_
_entity.id
_entity.type
_entity.pdbx_description
1 polymer ?
#
loop_
_entity_poly.entity_id
_entity_poly.type
_entity_poly.pdbx_seq_one_letter_code
_entity_poly.pdbx_strand_id
1 'polypeptide(L)'
;GDQLVEFDPAVPLQHQLLGRSEADANSSDARVDVRLTTGTYFLAISGAGNRNFHPFVVDSGVTGQAANYGVRIAVVGGRAPAGNPDQFAPDFEARVLGDDTPETASDLGDLSDIGRLQVSGVIGDDPFYDFSSEDPFAMNPAADVDLYHFSITGSGPHALVAETFAGRIGSPLDPALTLFRTDEFGTLQFVATNNNSLNPTDSTNGQFPFFTDAVLFSGLTEGDYFLAVSSSGNDAEYGPDGVFDPQFAHSGLNGGSVGGYVLDLLVYADVNAPQVIATTPDHDSTLDRSPQSIEVQFNELVNLQQLAYMAYLQVGENTVSAVFIEGADGTHVFPRLESYDTATGIARFLMLDALPNGEAELHLSGSLGLTDLAGNPLVGNDTSGDFVVRFTVNGAVRGSDGVSTTWRNEAGNDSLESAQNLGLLFPHELQSGVTLVRDAVTNAGQSADTFDFFRFELLQTQSYFFTRTNTGSEAAPAIKVLNSNGQIVPLASQPRGQGLLGFLPAGTYVLRVGSWDAATFGNVTYRVEIELGGAFENPTPLTSGAAPAVGIRLLSNGPAIPQANQLPIFFTPPVVETNLASASSAAIPNTLLRGFEAAPLGGSGGTVTTPSSETTLVRLFGFSNRDALFTGLDSLLRPSSRQTPFSLSDSDLLDLAPSESDRSADEETPRETVESESMPPEKTLNSSDPAMRETDDPSDSDSADSPSTSGEPSVEPGDAADADTAEGNSVSPRAAADDESMSAAGPLALIVAMTMNGSLLKADASHEQRRRPKGFGAWLFSHRRA
;
A
#
# COMPACT_ATOMS: atom_id res chain seq x y z
N GLY A 1 -43.02 16.38 -1.40
CA GLY A 1 -42.61 16.82 -2.75
C GLY A 1 -41.65 15.79 -3.28
N ASP A 2 -42.19 14.67 -3.76
CA ASP A 2 -41.60 13.36 -3.43
C ASP A 2 -40.96 12.69 -4.64
N GLN A 3 -40.08 13.46 -5.31
CA GLN A 3 -39.24 12.99 -6.42
C GLN A 3 -37.82 13.52 -6.28
N LEU A 4 -37.10 12.97 -5.29
CA LEU A 4 -35.72 12.57 -5.56
C LEU A 4 -35.79 11.15 -6.12
N VAL A 5 -35.05 10.92 -7.20
CA VAL A 5 -35.13 9.74 -8.06
C VAL A 5 -34.92 8.46 -7.25
N GLU A 6 -35.86 7.53 -7.38
CA GLU A 6 -35.68 6.13 -7.03
C GLU A 6 -34.52 5.59 -7.89
N PHE A 7 -33.44 5.16 -7.21
CA PHE A 7 -32.08 4.89 -7.73
C PHE A 7 -31.92 4.80 -9.25
N ASP A 8 -31.01 5.63 -9.80
CA ASP A 8 -30.69 5.64 -11.24
C ASP A 8 -30.32 4.22 -11.74
N PRO A 9 -31.13 3.61 -12.62
CA PRO A 9 -30.89 2.25 -13.09
C PRO A 9 -29.66 2.13 -14.01
N ALA A 10 -29.01 3.24 -14.37
CA ALA A 10 -27.78 3.25 -15.16
C ALA A 10 -26.52 2.83 -14.36
N VAL A 11 -26.58 2.76 -13.02
CA VAL A 11 -25.47 2.30 -12.17
C VAL A 11 -25.86 1.00 -11.43
N PRO A 12 -25.72 -0.17 -12.08
CA PRO A 12 -26.28 -1.42 -11.59
C PRO A 12 -25.40 -2.08 -10.51
N LEU A 13 -25.37 -1.50 -9.30
CA LEU A 13 -24.77 -2.12 -8.10
C LEU A 13 -25.49 -3.39 -7.61
N GLN A 14 -26.41 -3.96 -8.40
CA GLN A 14 -27.18 -5.21 -8.17
C GLN A 14 -27.99 -5.31 -6.86
N HIS A 15 -27.94 -4.31 -5.97
CA HIS A 15 -28.56 -4.33 -4.66
C HIS A 15 -29.92 -3.62 -4.63
N GLN A 16 -30.94 -4.29 -4.10
CA GLN A 16 -32.30 -3.76 -3.95
C GLN A 16 -32.56 -3.30 -2.51
N LEU A 17 -33.16 -2.11 -2.33
CA LEU A 17 -33.63 -1.65 -1.03
C LEU A 17 -34.86 -2.45 -0.57
N LEU A 18 -34.66 -3.45 0.29
CA LEU A 18 -35.73 -4.34 0.77
C LEU A 18 -36.64 -3.70 1.83
N GLY A 19 -36.13 -2.71 2.57
CA GLY A 19 -36.87 -2.00 3.61
C GLY A 19 -36.07 -0.84 4.21
N ARG A 20 -36.78 0.17 4.71
CA ARG A 20 -36.21 1.34 5.39
C ARG A 20 -37.14 1.75 6.52
N SER A 21 -36.56 2.18 7.64
CA SER A 21 -37.29 2.67 8.81
C SER A 21 -36.48 3.79 9.47
N GLU A 22 -37.14 4.61 10.28
CA GLU A 22 -36.55 5.70 11.05
C GLU A 22 -37.30 5.78 12.38
N ALA A 23 -36.59 6.06 13.46
CA ALA A 23 -37.22 6.31 14.75
C ALA A 23 -38.01 7.63 14.69
N ASP A 24 -39.31 7.61 15.03
CA ASP A 24 -40.07 8.85 15.17
C ASP A 24 -39.66 9.60 16.45
N ALA A 25 -39.99 10.90 16.55
CA ALA A 25 -39.53 11.76 17.64
C ALA A 25 -39.99 11.35 19.07
N ASN A 26 -40.79 10.29 19.21
CA ASN A 26 -41.26 9.70 20.46
C ASN A 26 -40.76 8.26 20.67
N SER A 27 -40.00 7.70 19.72
CA SER A 27 -39.41 6.35 19.75
C SER A 27 -37.88 6.46 19.75
N SER A 28 -37.19 5.60 20.51
CA SER A 28 -35.74 5.37 20.32
C SER A 28 -35.45 4.42 19.15
N ASP A 29 -36.44 3.63 18.75
CA ASP A 29 -36.24 2.42 17.96
C ASP A 29 -36.72 2.63 16.52
N ALA A 30 -35.79 2.48 15.56
CA ALA A 30 -36.11 2.25 14.16
C ALA A 30 -36.28 0.75 13.92
N ARG A 31 -37.39 0.32 13.31
CA ARG A 31 -37.71 -1.10 13.10
C ARG A 31 -38.00 -1.40 11.63
N VAL A 32 -37.23 -2.32 11.04
CA VAL A 32 -37.42 -2.84 9.68
C VAL A 32 -37.87 -4.30 9.77
N ASP A 33 -39.14 -4.57 9.43
CA ASP A 33 -39.66 -5.93 9.26
C ASP A 33 -39.63 -6.33 7.77
N VAL A 34 -38.61 -7.09 7.36
CA VAL A 34 -38.45 -7.58 5.98
C VAL A 34 -38.61 -9.09 5.90
N ARG A 35 -39.18 -9.57 4.77
CA ARG A 35 -39.16 -10.99 4.41
C ARG A 35 -37.94 -11.24 3.54
N LEU A 36 -37.10 -12.16 3.98
CA LEU A 36 -35.84 -12.49 3.33
C LEU A 36 -35.89 -13.93 2.82
N THR A 37 -35.23 -14.16 1.69
CA THR A 37 -34.89 -15.50 1.19
C THR A 37 -33.52 -15.91 1.73
N THR A 38 -32.98 -17.05 1.30
CA THR A 38 -31.53 -17.26 1.37
C THR A 38 -30.83 -16.19 0.53
N GLY A 39 -29.75 -15.60 1.05
CA GLY A 39 -28.97 -14.56 0.37
C GLY A 39 -28.09 -13.75 1.32
N THR A 40 -27.25 -12.89 0.76
CA THR A 40 -26.49 -11.87 1.49
C THR A 40 -27.27 -10.56 1.53
N TYR A 41 -27.25 -9.87 2.66
CA TYR A 41 -27.99 -8.62 2.87
C TYR A 41 -27.11 -7.57 3.53
N PHE A 42 -27.32 -6.32 3.15
CA PHE A 42 -26.61 -5.16 3.70
C PHE A 42 -27.59 -4.34 4.55
N LEU A 43 -27.21 -4.05 5.79
CA LEU A 43 -27.96 -3.18 6.70
C LEU A 43 -27.20 -1.86 6.86
N ALA A 44 -27.74 -0.81 6.26
CA ALA A 44 -27.19 0.54 6.37
C ALA A 44 -27.93 1.33 7.45
N ILE A 45 -27.17 2.03 8.31
CA ILE A 45 -27.69 2.75 9.48
C ILE A 45 -27.23 4.20 9.42
N SER A 46 -28.11 5.13 9.75
CA SER A 46 -27.84 6.56 9.74
C SER A 46 -28.55 7.27 10.90
N GLY A 47 -28.04 8.45 11.28
CA GLY A 47 -28.68 9.31 12.27
C GLY A 47 -30.02 9.85 11.78
N ALA A 48 -31.02 9.95 12.66
CA ALA A 48 -32.38 10.40 12.31
C ALA A 48 -32.36 11.75 11.57
N GLY A 49 -33.12 11.85 10.47
CA GLY A 49 -33.03 12.91 9.47
C GLY A 49 -32.28 12.47 8.19
N ASN A 50 -31.25 11.63 8.31
CA ASN A 50 -30.48 11.14 7.15
C ASN A 50 -31.14 9.95 6.45
N ARG A 51 -32.33 10.19 5.88
CA ARG A 51 -33.09 9.17 5.15
C ARG A 51 -32.49 8.79 3.79
N ASN A 52 -31.68 9.68 3.21
CA ASN A 52 -31.20 9.62 1.84
C ASN A 52 -29.67 9.67 1.84
N PHE A 53 -29.05 8.49 1.82
CA PHE A 53 -27.62 8.27 1.75
C PHE A 53 -27.35 7.02 0.92
N HIS A 54 -26.14 6.88 0.41
CA HIS A 54 -25.71 5.74 -0.38
C HIS A 54 -24.98 4.72 0.53
N PRO A 55 -25.46 3.46 0.62
CA PRO A 55 -24.96 2.51 1.63
C PRO A 55 -23.49 2.07 1.44
N PHE A 56 -22.92 2.30 0.26
CA PHE A 56 -21.54 1.93 -0.10
C PHE A 56 -20.62 3.15 -0.32
N VAL A 57 -21.05 4.38 0.00
CA VAL A 57 -20.20 5.57 -0.10
C VAL A 57 -20.26 6.35 1.21
N VAL A 58 -19.10 6.51 1.86
CA VAL A 58 -18.93 7.28 3.11
C VAL A 58 -19.40 8.72 2.90
N ASP A 59 -20.03 9.31 3.93
CA ASP A 59 -20.56 10.68 3.96
C ASP A 59 -21.51 11.11 2.81
N SER A 60 -22.01 10.16 2.03
CA SER A 60 -23.01 10.36 0.96
C SER A 60 -24.41 10.81 1.42
N GLY A 61 -24.58 11.09 2.71
CA GLY A 61 -25.86 11.41 3.33
C GLY A 61 -26.06 12.90 3.63
N VAL A 62 -27.29 13.25 4.01
CA VAL A 62 -27.57 14.55 4.62
C VAL A 62 -27.31 14.51 6.13
N THR A 63 -27.12 15.65 6.77
CA THR A 63 -26.87 15.72 8.22
C THR A 63 -28.01 15.09 9.04
N GLY A 64 -27.75 13.94 9.65
CA GLY A 64 -28.62 13.29 10.63
C GLY A 64 -28.26 13.66 12.07
N GLN A 65 -29.11 13.29 13.03
CA GLN A 65 -28.78 13.38 14.44
C GLN A 65 -27.78 12.30 14.84
N ALA A 66 -26.60 12.70 15.30
CA ALA A 66 -25.62 11.80 15.89
C ALA A 66 -26.10 11.31 17.26
N ALA A 67 -26.13 9.99 17.45
CA ALA A 67 -26.46 9.32 18.70
C ALA A 67 -25.83 7.92 18.72
N ASN A 68 -25.58 7.37 19.91
CA ASN A 68 -25.21 5.97 20.04
C ASN A 68 -26.41 5.10 19.62
N TYR A 69 -26.18 4.10 18.78
CA TYR A 69 -27.20 3.14 18.35
C TYR A 69 -26.82 1.71 18.79
N GLY A 70 -27.83 0.85 18.88
CA GLY A 70 -27.65 -0.60 19.05
C GLY A 70 -28.44 -1.33 17.97
N VAL A 71 -27.81 -2.30 17.31
CA VAL A 71 -28.47 -3.11 16.27
C VAL A 71 -29.08 -4.35 16.91
N ARG A 72 -30.37 -4.57 16.69
CA ARG A 72 -31.01 -5.85 17.03
C ARG A 72 -31.66 -6.49 15.81
N ILE A 73 -31.10 -7.61 15.41
CA ILE A 73 -31.64 -8.52 14.40
C ILE A 73 -32.46 -9.61 15.10
N ALA A 74 -33.55 -10.04 14.47
CA ALA A 74 -34.35 -11.19 14.93
C ALA A 74 -35.10 -11.83 13.76
N VAL A 75 -34.95 -13.14 13.56
CA VAL A 75 -35.71 -13.89 12.55
C VAL A 75 -37.02 -14.41 13.17
N VAL A 76 -38.13 -14.24 12.45
CA VAL A 76 -39.48 -14.58 12.94
C VAL A 76 -40.17 -15.55 11.98
N GLY A 77 -40.20 -16.84 12.33
CA GLY A 77 -41.15 -17.81 11.80
C GLY A 77 -40.73 -18.64 10.58
N GLY A 78 -39.44 -18.73 10.27
CA GLY A 78 -38.93 -19.70 9.30
C GLY A 78 -38.99 -21.14 9.83
N ARG A 79 -39.29 -22.12 8.96
CA ARG A 79 -39.04 -23.55 9.22
C ARG A 79 -37.83 -23.95 8.37
N ALA A 80 -36.71 -24.27 9.02
CA ALA A 80 -35.42 -24.42 8.34
C ALA A 80 -35.44 -25.44 7.19
N PRO A 81 -34.72 -25.18 6.08
CA PRO A 81 -34.36 -26.21 5.11
C PRO A 81 -33.40 -27.22 5.77
N ALA A 82 -33.41 -28.47 5.30
CA ALA A 82 -32.73 -29.59 5.96
C ALA A 82 -31.23 -29.76 5.59
N GLY A 83 -30.53 -28.66 5.31
CA GLY A 83 -29.06 -28.59 5.25
C GLY A 83 -28.55 -27.70 6.39
N ASN A 84 -27.27 -27.83 6.77
CA ASN A 84 -26.72 -27.14 7.95
C ASN A 84 -25.70 -26.05 7.57
N PRO A 85 -26.13 -24.85 7.13
CA PRO A 85 -25.24 -23.70 6.94
C PRO A 85 -24.95 -22.96 8.26
N ASP A 86 -25.51 -23.42 9.39
CA ASP A 86 -25.32 -22.82 10.70
C ASP A 86 -24.13 -23.49 11.42
N GLN A 87 -22.95 -22.92 11.24
CA GLN A 87 -21.90 -22.91 12.26
C GLN A 87 -21.42 -21.46 12.43
N PHE A 88 -21.99 -20.75 13.39
CA PHE A 88 -21.11 -20.08 14.34
C PHE A 88 -20.36 -21.20 15.07
N ALA A 89 -19.05 -21.09 15.22
CA ALA A 89 -18.30 -21.96 16.13
C ALA A 89 -18.92 -21.79 17.53
N PRO A 90 -19.45 -22.85 18.19
CA PRO A 90 -20.28 -22.69 19.37
C PRO A 90 -19.47 -22.26 20.61
N ASP A 91 -19.44 -20.95 20.90
CA ASP A 91 -18.82 -20.28 22.06
C ASP A 91 -17.57 -21.01 22.58
N PHE A 92 -16.59 -21.23 21.68
CA PHE A 92 -15.69 -22.38 21.78
C PHE A 92 -14.57 -22.22 22.83
N GLU A 93 -14.15 -21.00 23.14
CA GLU A 93 -13.03 -20.68 24.05
C GLU A 93 -13.37 -20.75 25.54
N ALA A 94 -14.48 -21.43 25.92
CA ALA A 94 -14.63 -21.94 27.28
C ALA A 94 -13.69 -23.16 27.55
N ARG A 95 -12.50 -23.19 26.93
CA ARG A 95 -11.45 -24.19 27.16
C ARG A 95 -10.73 -23.89 28.48
N VAL A 96 -9.96 -24.87 28.97
CA VAL A 96 -9.22 -24.78 30.25
C VAL A 96 -7.76 -25.21 30.04
N LEU A 97 -7.30 -25.05 28.78
CA LEU A 97 -6.04 -25.45 28.20
C LEU A 97 -5.86 -24.53 26.98
N GLY A 98 -4.71 -23.88 26.80
CA GLY A 98 -4.40 -23.16 25.56
C GLY A 98 -4.56 -24.03 24.33
N ASP A 99 -5.08 -23.45 23.25
CA ASP A 99 -5.23 -24.09 21.94
C ASP A 99 -4.14 -23.68 20.94
N ASP A 100 -2.91 -23.55 21.45
CA ASP A 100 -1.71 -23.05 20.77
C ASP A 100 -0.91 -24.09 19.97
N THR A 101 -1.36 -25.37 19.89
CA THR A 101 -0.73 -26.41 19.05
C THR A 101 -1.75 -27.14 18.15
N PRO A 102 -1.31 -27.82 17.08
CA PRO A 102 -2.16 -28.66 16.23
C PRO A 102 -3.07 -29.66 16.95
N GLU A 103 -2.63 -30.19 18.10
CA GLU A 103 -3.42 -31.13 18.91
C GLU A 103 -4.46 -30.47 19.81
N THR A 104 -4.24 -29.21 20.19
CA THR A 104 -5.13 -28.44 21.08
C THR A 104 -6.03 -27.46 20.32
N ALA A 105 -5.71 -27.14 19.07
CA ALA A 105 -6.38 -26.19 18.17
C ALA A 105 -7.93 -26.19 18.17
N SER A 106 -8.49 -25.06 17.75
CA SER A 106 -9.91 -24.88 17.47
C SER A 106 -10.26 -25.27 16.03
N ASP A 107 -10.75 -26.50 15.86
CA ASP A 107 -11.16 -27.07 14.57
C ASP A 107 -12.44 -26.44 14.01
N LEU A 108 -12.30 -25.78 12.86
CA LEU A 108 -13.36 -25.13 12.10
C LEU A 108 -13.90 -26.02 10.95
N GLY A 109 -13.25 -27.16 10.67
CA GLY A 109 -13.63 -28.08 9.60
C GLY A 109 -13.23 -27.62 8.19
N ASP A 110 -13.98 -28.07 7.18
CA ASP A 110 -13.74 -27.77 5.76
C ASP A 110 -14.43 -26.46 5.36
N LEU A 111 -13.66 -25.44 4.98
CA LEU A 111 -14.18 -24.12 4.64
C LEU A 111 -14.55 -23.96 3.16
N SER A 112 -14.23 -24.93 2.28
CA SER A 112 -14.32 -24.79 0.81
C SER A 112 -15.67 -24.25 0.29
N ASP A 113 -16.77 -24.71 0.90
CA ASP A 113 -18.16 -24.35 0.52
C ASP A 113 -18.91 -23.52 1.58
N ILE A 114 -18.29 -23.19 2.73
CA ILE A 114 -18.98 -22.49 3.84
C ILE A 114 -19.14 -20.99 3.54
N GLY A 115 -18.20 -20.41 2.78
CA GLY A 115 -18.12 -18.99 2.49
C GLY A 115 -17.57 -18.21 3.67
N ARG A 116 -18.42 -17.42 4.33
CA ARG A 116 -18.03 -16.59 5.49
C ARG A 116 -18.41 -17.23 6.82
N LEU A 117 -17.42 -17.35 7.71
CA LEU A 117 -17.46 -17.87 9.08
C LEU A 117 -16.99 -16.78 10.05
N GLN A 118 -17.57 -16.74 11.25
CA GLN A 118 -17.12 -15.86 12.34
C GLN A 118 -16.93 -16.65 13.63
N VAL A 119 -15.84 -16.36 14.33
CA VAL A 119 -15.49 -16.88 15.66
C VAL A 119 -15.14 -15.68 16.57
N SER A 120 -15.15 -15.87 17.87
CA SER A 120 -14.80 -14.81 18.83
C SER A 120 -13.97 -15.39 19.94
N GLY A 121 -12.86 -14.71 20.26
CA GLY A 121 -11.85 -15.22 21.17
C GLY A 121 -11.17 -14.17 22.03
N VAL A 122 -10.21 -14.58 22.87
CA VAL A 122 -9.55 -13.72 23.88
C VAL A 122 -8.06 -14.07 24.07
N ILE A 123 -7.17 -13.34 23.40
CA ILE A 123 -5.72 -13.39 23.68
C ILE A 123 -5.46 -12.95 25.12
N GLY A 124 -4.81 -13.83 25.90
CA GLY A 124 -4.43 -13.62 27.29
C GLY A 124 -5.35 -14.30 28.29
N ASP A 125 -5.90 -15.47 27.92
CA ASP A 125 -6.73 -16.30 28.80
C ASP A 125 -6.23 -17.76 28.99
N ASP A 126 -5.22 -18.23 28.23
CA ASP A 126 -4.54 -19.51 28.48
C ASP A 126 -4.02 -19.57 29.93
N PRO A 127 -4.48 -20.55 30.75
CA PRO A 127 -4.01 -20.75 32.12
C PRO A 127 -2.51 -20.99 32.30
N PHE A 128 -1.72 -21.22 31.24
CA PHE A 128 -0.25 -21.20 31.34
C PHE A 128 0.30 -19.79 31.60
N TYR A 129 -0.18 -18.78 30.87
CA TYR A 129 0.41 -17.43 30.84
C TYR A 129 -0.05 -16.52 32.00
N ASP A 130 0.09 -17.01 33.25
CA ASP A 130 -0.22 -16.24 34.45
C ASP A 130 0.89 -15.24 34.82
N PHE A 131 0.53 -13.95 34.92
CA PHE A 131 1.38 -12.87 35.45
C PHE A 131 1.91 -13.13 36.88
N SER A 132 1.32 -14.07 37.61
CA SER A 132 1.72 -14.51 38.95
C SER A 132 2.59 -15.77 38.97
N SER A 133 2.85 -16.40 37.81
CA SER A 133 3.67 -17.59 37.67
C SER A 133 5.11 -17.39 38.17
N GLU A 134 5.74 -18.46 38.70
CA GLU A 134 7.16 -18.44 39.07
C GLU A 134 8.09 -18.66 37.86
N ASP A 135 7.56 -19.14 36.72
CA ASP A 135 8.34 -19.30 35.49
C ASP A 135 8.37 -17.99 34.68
N PRO A 136 9.55 -17.40 34.41
CA PRO A 136 9.64 -16.12 33.69
C PRO A 136 9.15 -16.16 32.24
N PHE A 137 9.00 -17.34 31.62
CA PHE A 137 8.42 -17.46 30.28
C PHE A 137 6.88 -17.46 30.31
N ALA A 138 6.28 -17.84 31.45
CA ALA A 138 4.84 -17.81 31.67
C ALA A 138 4.31 -16.45 32.17
N MET A 139 5.19 -15.52 32.56
CA MET A 139 4.79 -14.23 33.17
C MET A 139 4.12 -13.22 32.21
N ASN A 140 3.97 -13.53 30.92
CA ASN A 140 3.40 -12.61 29.93
C ASN A 140 2.05 -13.12 29.38
N PRO A 141 0.90 -12.67 29.89
CA PRO A 141 -0.42 -12.94 29.29
C PRO A 141 -0.52 -12.57 27.80
N ALA A 142 0.28 -11.60 27.32
CA ALA A 142 0.28 -11.24 25.90
C ALA A 142 1.13 -12.18 25.02
N ALA A 143 1.78 -13.20 25.60
CA ALA A 143 2.48 -14.26 24.85
C ALA A 143 1.53 -15.35 24.29
N ASP A 144 0.24 -15.26 24.63
CA ASP A 144 -0.84 -16.17 24.24
C ASP A 144 -1.14 -16.16 22.73
N VAL A 145 -1.62 -17.31 22.22
CA VAL A 145 -1.82 -17.58 20.78
C VAL A 145 -2.92 -18.63 20.57
N ASP A 146 -4.00 -18.24 19.88
CA ASP A 146 -5.15 -19.13 19.63
C ASP A 146 -5.01 -19.73 18.22
N LEU A 147 -4.86 -21.06 18.12
CA LEU A 147 -4.63 -21.74 16.83
C LEU A 147 -5.92 -22.35 16.26
N TYR A 148 -6.32 -21.88 15.08
CA TYR A 148 -7.51 -22.35 14.38
C TYR A 148 -7.17 -23.33 13.26
N HIS A 149 -7.66 -24.57 13.34
CA HIS A 149 -7.50 -25.56 12.29
C HIS A 149 -8.63 -25.47 11.26
N PHE A 150 -8.31 -25.59 9.98
CA PHE A 150 -9.30 -25.80 8.93
C PHE A 150 -8.71 -26.54 7.72
N SER A 151 -9.57 -27.13 6.89
CA SER A 151 -9.15 -27.77 5.65
C SER A 151 -9.83 -27.18 4.41
N ILE A 152 -9.20 -27.42 3.26
CA ILE A 152 -9.72 -27.15 1.93
C ILE A 152 -9.77 -28.50 1.19
N THR A 153 -10.97 -29.04 0.95
CA THR A 153 -11.16 -30.25 0.12
C THR A 153 -11.56 -29.93 -1.33
N GLY A 154 -11.89 -28.66 -1.61
CA GLY A 154 -12.17 -28.19 -2.96
C GLY A 154 -10.94 -28.27 -3.87
N SER A 155 -11.11 -28.83 -5.07
CA SER A 155 -10.03 -28.91 -6.06
C SER A 155 -9.84 -27.59 -6.80
N GLY A 156 -8.69 -26.95 -6.64
CA GLY A 156 -8.31 -25.72 -7.35
C GLY A 156 -7.85 -24.60 -6.41
N PRO A 157 -7.51 -23.42 -6.96
CA PRO A 157 -7.23 -22.24 -6.16
C PRO A 157 -8.49 -21.75 -5.42
N HIS A 158 -8.29 -21.27 -4.20
CA HIS A 158 -9.29 -20.63 -3.36
C HIS A 158 -8.68 -19.37 -2.76
N ALA A 159 -9.45 -18.28 -2.69
CA ALA A 159 -9.06 -17.09 -1.95
C ALA A 159 -9.42 -17.24 -0.47
N LEU A 160 -8.48 -16.89 0.41
CA LEU A 160 -8.73 -16.60 1.82
C LEU A 160 -8.66 -15.10 2.05
N VAL A 161 -9.69 -14.58 2.70
CA VAL A 161 -9.64 -13.33 3.48
C VAL A 161 -9.85 -13.71 4.94
N ALA A 162 -8.90 -13.36 5.80
CA ALA A 162 -9.02 -13.49 7.25
C ALA A 162 -8.83 -12.10 7.89
N GLU A 163 -9.68 -11.73 8.84
CA GLU A 163 -9.67 -10.41 9.45
C GLU A 163 -10.00 -10.50 10.95
N THR A 164 -9.20 -9.86 11.80
CA THR A 164 -9.37 -9.91 13.26
C THR A 164 -9.83 -8.55 13.80
N PHE A 165 -11.08 -8.49 14.26
CA PHE A 165 -11.70 -7.27 14.78
C PHE A 165 -11.34 -7.12 16.27
N ALA A 166 -10.43 -6.21 16.61
CA ALA A 166 -10.11 -5.84 17.98
C ALA A 166 -10.44 -4.36 18.24
N GLY A 167 -9.83 -3.44 17.51
CA GLY A 167 -10.12 -2.01 17.60
C GLY A 167 -11.56 -1.69 17.21
N ARG A 168 -12.11 -2.41 16.22
CA ARG A 168 -13.53 -2.36 15.81
C ARG A 168 -14.52 -2.64 16.94
N ILE A 169 -14.17 -3.51 17.88
CA ILE A 169 -15.02 -3.87 19.03
C ILE A 169 -14.65 -3.12 20.32
N GLY A 170 -13.65 -2.22 20.25
CA GLY A 170 -13.15 -1.47 21.40
C GLY A 170 -12.25 -2.29 22.34
N SER A 171 -11.66 -3.39 21.84
CA SER A 171 -10.65 -4.16 22.54
C SER A 171 -9.31 -3.40 22.57
N PRO A 172 -8.49 -3.54 23.63
CA PRO A 172 -7.13 -3.01 23.68
C PRO A 172 -6.08 -3.96 23.05
N LEU A 173 -6.51 -5.06 22.44
CA LEU A 173 -5.65 -5.96 21.67
C LEU A 173 -5.19 -5.28 20.36
N ASP A 174 -3.91 -5.46 20.04
CA ASP A 174 -3.27 -5.22 18.75
C ASP A 174 -3.05 -6.60 18.09
N PRO A 175 -4.07 -7.25 17.50
CA PRO A 175 -3.99 -8.60 16.98
C PRO A 175 -3.02 -8.77 15.82
N ALA A 176 -2.49 -9.98 15.68
CA ALA A 176 -1.79 -10.45 14.50
C ALA A 176 -2.37 -11.78 13.98
N LEU A 177 -2.21 -12.02 12.69
CA LEU A 177 -2.65 -13.24 11.98
C LEU A 177 -1.45 -13.93 11.34
N THR A 178 -1.27 -15.23 11.57
CA THR A 178 -0.26 -16.04 10.89
C THR A 178 -0.84 -17.34 10.37
N LEU A 179 -0.78 -17.54 9.05
CA LEU A 179 -1.26 -18.74 8.36
C LEU A 179 -0.11 -19.74 8.13
N PHE A 180 -0.37 -20.99 8.47
CA PHE A 180 0.45 -22.16 8.21
C PHE A 180 -0.33 -23.18 7.38
N ARG A 181 0.41 -24.05 6.68
CA ARG A 181 -0.12 -25.22 5.96
C ARG A 181 0.61 -26.48 6.41
N THR A 182 -0.12 -27.58 6.53
CA THR A 182 0.43 -28.90 6.84
C THR A 182 1.12 -29.51 5.61
N ASP A 183 2.35 -30.00 5.78
CA ASP A 183 3.07 -30.75 4.73
C ASP A 183 2.85 -32.27 4.77
N GLU A 184 3.47 -33.02 3.86
CA GLU A 184 3.32 -34.48 3.73
C GLU A 184 3.81 -35.28 4.97
N PHE A 185 4.46 -34.64 5.94
CA PHE A 185 4.91 -35.24 7.19
C PHE A 185 4.11 -34.79 8.42
N GLY A 186 3.15 -33.87 8.26
CA GLY A 186 2.44 -33.23 9.37
C GLY A 186 3.14 -31.98 9.93
N THR A 187 4.19 -31.48 9.27
CA THR A 187 4.92 -30.28 9.70
C THR A 187 4.15 -29.03 9.29
N LEU A 188 4.10 -28.03 10.16
CA LEU A 188 3.53 -26.73 9.80
C LEU A 188 4.56 -25.88 9.04
N GLN A 189 4.23 -25.57 7.78
CA GLN A 189 4.98 -24.69 6.91
C GLN A 189 4.32 -23.30 6.94
N PHE A 190 5.11 -22.26 7.19
CA PHE A 190 4.64 -20.87 7.11
C PHE A 190 4.14 -20.52 5.70
N VAL A 191 2.99 -19.83 5.61
CA VAL A 191 2.39 -19.37 4.35
C VAL A 191 2.41 -17.85 4.26
N ALA A 192 1.83 -17.17 5.25
CA ALA A 192 1.72 -15.71 5.28
C ALA A 192 1.49 -15.19 6.71
N THR A 193 1.83 -13.93 6.97
CA THR A 193 1.45 -13.23 8.20
C THR A 193 1.07 -11.78 7.90
N ASN A 194 0.27 -11.20 8.78
CA ASN A 194 0.14 -9.76 8.92
C ASN A 194 -0.21 -9.41 10.38
N ASN A 195 0.53 -8.48 10.97
CA ASN A 195 0.31 -7.99 12.33
C ASN A 195 -0.45 -6.66 12.40
N ASN A 196 -0.83 -6.02 11.27
CA ASN A 196 -1.79 -4.91 11.27
C ASN A 196 -2.31 -4.48 9.88
N SER A 197 -3.54 -3.93 9.80
CA SER A 197 -3.98 -3.23 8.57
C SER A 197 -3.39 -1.82 8.44
N LEU A 198 -2.97 -1.21 9.55
CA LEU A 198 -2.47 0.17 9.64
C LEU A 198 -3.46 1.23 9.10
N ASN A 199 -4.73 0.88 8.89
CA ASN A 199 -5.73 1.74 8.27
C ASN A 199 -5.99 3.00 9.12
N PRO A 200 -5.63 4.20 8.64
CA PRO A 200 -5.69 5.44 9.41
C PRO A 200 -7.08 6.10 9.37
N THR A 201 -8.15 5.35 9.07
CA THR A 201 -9.52 5.88 9.06
C THR A 201 -9.94 6.29 10.48
N ASP A 202 -9.95 7.59 10.72
CA ASP A 202 -10.53 8.22 11.90
C ASP A 202 -12.01 7.81 12.06
N SER A 203 -12.34 7.24 13.21
CA SER A 203 -13.72 7.10 13.65
C SER A 203 -14.21 8.37 14.35
N THR A 204 -15.53 8.51 14.53
CA THR A 204 -16.17 9.76 15.01
C THR A 204 -15.74 10.24 16.41
N ASN A 205 -14.94 9.48 17.15
CA ASN A 205 -14.38 9.85 18.46
C ASN A 205 -12.87 10.19 18.41
N GLY A 206 -12.21 10.14 17.24
CA GLY A 206 -10.76 10.36 17.10
C GLY A 206 -9.91 9.16 17.53
N GLN A 207 -10.44 7.94 17.41
CA GLN A 207 -9.68 6.69 17.44
C GLN A 207 -9.61 6.10 16.03
N PHE A 208 -8.58 5.30 15.76
CA PHE A 208 -8.39 4.57 14.50
C PHE A 208 -8.71 3.08 14.70
N PRO A 209 -10.00 2.67 14.82
CA PRO A 209 -10.37 1.31 15.23
C PRO A 209 -10.01 0.22 14.22
N PHE A 210 -9.61 0.60 13.00
CA PHE A 210 -9.11 -0.32 11.99
C PHE A 210 -7.58 -0.43 11.98
N PHE A 211 -6.86 0.54 12.56
CA PHE A 211 -5.40 0.61 12.48
C PHE A 211 -4.73 -0.62 13.11
N THR A 212 -5.27 -1.02 14.27
CA THR A 212 -4.84 -2.17 15.08
C THR A 212 -5.57 -3.47 14.69
N ASP A 213 -6.37 -3.52 13.63
CA ASP A 213 -7.04 -4.76 13.20
C ASP A 213 -6.18 -5.45 12.14
N ALA A 214 -5.80 -6.71 12.36
CA ALA A 214 -5.07 -7.52 11.36
C ALA A 214 -5.99 -7.96 10.21
N VAL A 215 -5.44 -7.93 8.98
CA VAL A 215 -6.09 -8.45 7.76
C VAL A 215 -5.07 -9.28 6.99
N LEU A 216 -5.38 -10.55 6.75
CA LEU A 216 -4.54 -11.49 6.02
C LEU A 216 -5.24 -11.96 4.73
N PHE A 217 -4.50 -11.94 3.63
CA PHE A 217 -4.91 -12.47 2.34
C PHE A 217 -3.98 -13.61 1.95
N SER A 218 -4.53 -14.72 1.43
CA SER A 218 -3.71 -15.82 0.90
C SER A 218 -4.47 -16.62 -0.15
N GLY A 219 -3.76 -16.97 -1.23
CA GLY A 219 -4.17 -18.09 -2.07
C GLY A 219 -4.03 -19.41 -1.31
N LEU A 220 -5.04 -20.27 -1.43
CA LEU A 220 -5.06 -21.62 -0.86
C LEU A 220 -5.24 -22.66 -1.98
N THR A 221 -4.69 -23.86 -1.75
CA THR A 221 -5.01 -25.07 -2.53
C THR A 221 -5.44 -26.21 -1.60
N GLU A 222 -5.95 -27.31 -2.15
CA GLU A 222 -6.34 -28.52 -1.40
C GLU A 222 -5.32 -28.92 -0.31
N GLY A 223 -5.78 -29.09 0.93
CA GLY A 223 -4.94 -29.44 2.09
C GLY A 223 -5.44 -28.88 3.42
N ASP A 224 -4.70 -29.19 4.49
CA ASP A 224 -4.98 -28.75 5.86
C ASP A 224 -4.14 -27.51 6.24
N TYR A 225 -4.76 -26.59 6.97
CA TYR A 225 -4.23 -25.27 7.33
C TYR A 225 -4.46 -24.96 8.80
N PHE A 226 -3.59 -24.10 9.35
CA PHE A 226 -3.74 -23.56 10.69
C PHE A 226 -3.54 -22.05 10.66
N LEU A 227 -4.46 -21.29 11.27
CA LEU A 227 -4.39 -19.85 11.38
C LEU A 227 -4.24 -19.48 12.86
N ALA A 228 -3.10 -18.92 13.23
CA ALA A 228 -2.87 -18.36 14.56
C ALA A 228 -3.43 -16.94 14.64
N VAL A 229 -4.22 -16.67 15.68
CA VAL A 229 -4.47 -15.30 16.18
C VAL A 229 -3.54 -15.09 17.37
N SER A 230 -2.88 -13.94 17.46
CA SER A 230 -1.99 -13.61 18.58
C SER A 230 -1.97 -12.11 18.84
N SER A 231 -1.25 -11.64 19.86
CA SER A 231 -0.82 -10.24 19.89
C SER A 231 0.30 -10.00 18.88
N SER A 232 0.22 -8.90 18.14
CA SER A 232 1.32 -8.18 17.49
C SER A 232 2.61 -8.30 18.31
N GLY A 233 3.67 -8.82 17.67
CA GLY A 233 4.93 -9.19 18.30
C GLY A 233 5.12 -10.69 18.56
N ASN A 234 4.06 -11.53 18.57
CA ASN A 234 4.17 -13.00 18.58
C ASN A 234 4.17 -13.64 17.18
N ASP A 235 3.95 -12.85 16.14
CA ASP A 235 3.79 -13.32 14.76
C ASP A 235 5.12 -13.76 14.09
N ALA A 236 5.00 -14.38 12.92
CA ALA A 236 6.12 -15.00 12.21
C ALA A 236 6.96 -14.02 11.34
N GLU A 237 6.71 -12.71 11.40
CA GLU A 237 7.40 -11.71 10.57
C GLU A 237 8.94 -11.70 10.77
N TYR A 238 9.42 -12.17 11.93
CA TYR A 238 10.85 -12.25 12.26
C TYR A 238 11.59 -13.50 11.75
N GLY A 239 10.91 -14.44 11.07
CA GLY A 239 11.54 -15.56 10.38
C GLY A 239 10.83 -16.92 10.60
N PRO A 240 11.34 -18.01 10.00
CA PRO A 240 10.70 -19.33 10.04
C PRO A 240 10.69 -19.99 11.43
N ASP A 241 11.58 -19.56 12.33
CA ASP A 241 11.59 -19.98 13.75
C ASP A 241 10.66 -19.09 14.63
N GLY A 242 10.08 -18.02 14.04
CA GLY A 242 9.08 -17.14 14.64
C GLY A 242 9.50 -16.35 15.88
N VAL A 243 8.50 -15.73 16.52
CA VAL A 243 8.47 -15.52 17.98
C VAL A 243 7.67 -16.63 18.68
N PHE A 244 6.80 -17.29 17.93
CA PHE A 244 5.99 -18.45 18.31
C PHE A 244 6.24 -19.57 17.29
N ASP A 245 6.35 -20.81 17.76
CA ASP A 245 6.42 -22.03 16.95
C ASP A 245 5.21 -22.91 17.32
N PRO A 246 4.21 -23.09 16.42
CA PRO A 246 3.00 -23.83 16.72
C PRO A 246 3.24 -25.33 16.97
N GLN A 247 4.44 -25.87 16.72
CA GLN A 247 4.77 -27.26 17.05
C GLN A 247 5.09 -27.47 18.54
N PHE A 248 5.16 -26.40 19.34
CA PHE A 248 5.43 -26.46 20.77
C PHE A 248 4.46 -25.57 21.56
N ALA A 249 3.72 -26.19 22.47
CA ALA A 249 2.87 -25.47 23.43
C ALA A 249 3.70 -24.44 24.23
N HIS A 250 3.10 -23.27 24.38
CA HIS A 250 3.57 -22.10 25.11
C HIS A 250 4.90 -21.54 24.58
N SER A 251 5.06 -21.53 23.26
CA SER A 251 6.26 -21.05 22.56
C SER A 251 6.25 -19.54 22.28
N GLY A 252 5.11 -18.85 22.39
CA GLY A 252 5.00 -17.39 22.25
C GLY A 252 5.70 -16.64 23.38
N LEU A 253 6.15 -15.41 23.11
CA LEU A 253 7.06 -14.67 24.02
C LEU A 253 6.90 -13.14 24.06
N ASN A 254 6.80 -12.46 22.91
CA ASN A 254 7.04 -11.01 22.82
C ASN A 254 5.79 -10.14 22.57
N GLY A 255 4.60 -10.72 22.51
CA GLY A 255 3.36 -9.98 22.34
C GLY A 255 3.16 -8.93 23.44
N GLY A 256 2.57 -7.78 23.06
CA GLY A 256 2.47 -6.58 23.89
C GLY A 256 1.06 -6.22 24.36
N SER A 257 0.02 -6.96 23.97
CA SER A 257 -1.38 -6.64 24.24
C SER A 257 -2.24 -7.89 24.53
N VAL A 258 -3.39 -7.70 25.17
CA VAL A 258 -4.36 -8.75 25.50
C VAL A 258 -5.78 -8.21 25.33
N GLY A 259 -6.73 -9.09 25.06
CA GLY A 259 -8.14 -8.73 24.95
C GLY A 259 -8.93 -9.58 23.97
N GLY A 260 -10.25 -9.38 23.98
CA GLY A 260 -11.15 -10.08 23.07
C GLY A 260 -11.01 -9.64 21.62
N TYR A 261 -11.39 -10.50 20.69
CA TYR A 261 -11.48 -10.20 19.26
C TYR A 261 -12.63 -10.96 18.58
N VAL A 262 -12.93 -10.62 17.33
CA VAL A 262 -13.75 -11.43 16.43
C VAL A 262 -12.92 -11.80 15.21
N LEU A 263 -12.70 -13.10 14.99
CA LEU A 263 -12.05 -13.60 13.78
C LEU A 263 -13.12 -13.81 12.70
N ASP A 264 -12.94 -13.15 11.57
CA ASP A 264 -13.81 -13.22 10.40
C ASP A 264 -13.05 -13.87 9.25
N LEU A 265 -13.54 -15.03 8.79
CA LEU A 265 -12.95 -15.79 7.70
C LEU A 265 -13.90 -15.81 6.52
N LEU A 266 -13.39 -15.55 5.32
CA LEU A 266 -14.07 -15.77 4.06
C LEU A 266 -13.17 -16.62 3.16
N VAL A 267 -13.62 -17.84 2.86
CA VAL A 267 -13.03 -18.72 1.85
C VAL A 267 -13.98 -18.83 0.67
N TYR A 268 -13.46 -18.73 -0.54
CA TYR A 268 -14.19 -19.05 -1.77
C TYR A 268 -13.27 -19.64 -2.84
N ALA A 269 -13.76 -20.62 -3.59
CA ALA A 269 -13.06 -21.13 -4.76
C ALA A 269 -12.98 -20.04 -5.84
N ASP A 270 -11.78 -19.79 -6.38
CA ASP A 270 -11.60 -18.88 -7.50
C ASP A 270 -10.60 -19.44 -8.51
N VAL A 271 -11.07 -19.57 -9.75
CA VAL A 271 -10.38 -20.26 -10.85
C VAL A 271 -10.11 -19.32 -12.02
N ASN A 272 -10.46 -18.04 -11.86
CA ASN A 272 -10.26 -17.01 -12.86
C ASN A 272 -8.94 -16.32 -12.55
N ALA A 273 -8.14 -16.07 -13.58
CA ALA A 273 -6.94 -15.25 -13.43
C ALA A 273 -7.31 -13.77 -13.65
N PRO A 274 -6.82 -12.84 -12.82
CA PRO A 274 -7.21 -11.44 -12.87
C PRO A 274 -6.77 -10.79 -14.16
N GLN A 275 -7.54 -9.79 -14.59
CA GLN A 275 -7.43 -9.11 -15.87
C GLN A 275 -7.47 -7.60 -15.66
N VAL A 276 -6.62 -6.89 -16.40
CA VAL A 276 -6.67 -5.43 -16.48
C VAL A 276 -7.79 -5.05 -17.44
N ILE A 277 -8.75 -4.26 -16.98
CA ILE A 277 -9.93 -3.83 -17.74
C ILE A 277 -9.85 -2.38 -18.22
N ALA A 278 -9.03 -1.55 -17.57
CA ALA A 278 -8.72 -0.18 -18.02
C ALA A 278 -7.36 0.27 -17.47
N THR A 279 -6.69 1.19 -18.16
CA THR A 279 -5.50 1.89 -17.66
C THR A 279 -5.56 3.37 -17.99
N THR A 280 -4.76 4.16 -17.28
CA THR A 280 -4.41 5.53 -17.68
C THR A 280 -2.91 5.69 -17.40
N PRO A 281 -2.05 5.87 -18.42
CA PRO A 281 -2.36 6.06 -19.84
C PRO A 281 -3.10 4.90 -20.53
N ASP A 282 -3.85 5.23 -21.59
CA ASP A 282 -4.43 4.25 -22.52
C ASP A 282 -3.34 3.65 -23.42
N HIS A 283 -3.59 2.44 -23.96
CA HIS A 283 -2.73 1.85 -24.99
C HIS A 283 -2.71 2.70 -26.28
N ASP A 284 -1.56 2.79 -26.93
CA ASP A 284 -1.26 3.65 -28.09
C ASP A 284 -1.48 5.17 -27.85
N SER A 285 -1.60 5.62 -26.59
CA SER A 285 -1.77 7.04 -26.28
C SER A 285 -0.46 7.84 -26.42
N THR A 286 -0.57 9.11 -26.82
CA THR A 286 0.57 10.06 -26.83
C THR A 286 0.34 11.14 -25.77
N LEU A 287 1.26 11.23 -24.81
CA LEU A 287 1.22 12.21 -23.72
C LEU A 287 2.05 13.46 -24.08
N ASP A 288 1.60 14.64 -23.65
CA ASP A 288 2.32 15.92 -23.81
C ASP A 288 3.36 16.20 -22.69
N ARG A 289 3.56 15.22 -21.80
CA ARG A 289 4.51 15.20 -20.68
C ARG A 289 4.60 13.78 -20.09
N SER A 290 5.67 13.49 -19.35
CA SER A 290 5.76 12.27 -18.55
C SER A 290 4.58 12.21 -17.55
N PRO A 291 3.96 11.03 -17.31
CA PRO A 291 2.77 10.93 -16.46
C PRO A 291 3.06 11.32 -15.00
N GLN A 292 2.05 11.83 -14.28
CA GLN A 292 2.16 12.14 -12.84
C GLN A 292 1.80 10.92 -11.98
N SER A 293 0.76 10.22 -12.39
CA SER A 293 0.32 8.95 -11.82
C SER A 293 -0.10 8.01 -12.94
N ILE A 294 -0.02 6.71 -12.66
CA ILE A 294 -0.63 5.64 -13.44
C ILE A 294 -1.89 5.19 -12.70
N GLU A 295 -2.98 4.93 -13.42
CA GLU A 295 -4.16 4.26 -12.87
C GLU A 295 -4.39 2.95 -13.63
N VAL A 296 -4.73 1.89 -12.90
CA VAL A 296 -4.94 0.53 -13.42
C VAL A 296 -6.19 -0.02 -12.76
N GLN A 297 -7.18 -0.42 -13.55
CA GLN A 297 -8.38 -1.09 -13.05
C GLN A 297 -8.32 -2.58 -13.36
N PHE A 298 -8.50 -3.40 -12.34
CA PHE A 298 -8.64 -4.85 -12.44
C PHE A 298 -10.13 -5.25 -12.41
N ASN A 299 -10.46 -6.41 -12.99
CA ASN A 299 -11.80 -6.99 -12.88
C ASN A 299 -12.13 -7.50 -11.47
N GLU A 300 -11.11 -7.83 -10.67
CA GLU A 300 -11.22 -8.41 -9.32
C GLU A 300 -10.04 -8.00 -8.42
N LEU A 301 -9.98 -8.56 -7.21
CA LEU A 301 -9.03 -8.15 -6.18
C LEU A 301 -7.64 -8.75 -6.38
N VAL A 302 -6.61 -7.91 -6.40
CA VAL A 302 -5.20 -8.30 -6.56
C VAL A 302 -4.33 -7.94 -5.35
N ASN A 303 -3.25 -8.70 -5.15
CA ASN A 303 -2.37 -8.65 -3.98
C ASN A 303 -1.45 -7.39 -3.88
N LEU A 304 -1.75 -6.30 -4.58
CA LEU A 304 -0.89 -5.11 -4.69
C LEU A 304 -0.48 -4.49 -3.35
N GLN A 305 -1.39 -4.41 -2.38
CA GLN A 305 -1.09 -3.87 -1.05
C GLN A 305 -0.10 -4.75 -0.28
N GLN A 306 -0.20 -6.08 -0.42
CA GLN A 306 0.72 -7.05 0.18
C GLN A 306 2.11 -6.96 -0.47
N LEU A 307 2.19 -6.87 -1.80
CA LEU A 307 3.45 -6.68 -2.52
C LEU A 307 4.14 -5.36 -2.10
N ALA A 308 3.37 -4.27 -1.96
CA ALA A 308 3.91 -2.99 -1.53
C ALA A 308 4.38 -2.99 -0.06
N TYR A 309 3.69 -3.73 0.83
CA TYR A 309 4.12 -3.91 2.22
C TYR A 309 5.41 -4.74 2.32
N MET A 310 5.52 -5.84 1.56
CA MET A 310 6.75 -6.64 1.50
C MET A 310 7.94 -5.84 0.94
N ALA A 311 7.73 -4.99 -0.07
CA ALA A 311 8.76 -4.07 -0.56
C ALA A 311 9.22 -3.09 0.53
N TYR A 312 8.26 -2.50 1.26
CA TYR A 312 8.55 -1.59 2.36
C TYR A 312 9.41 -2.25 3.45
N LEU A 313 9.08 -3.48 3.88
CA LEU A 313 9.87 -4.22 4.86
C LEU A 313 11.29 -4.55 4.37
N GLN A 314 11.47 -4.78 3.07
CA GLN A 314 12.77 -5.21 2.50
C GLN A 314 13.72 -4.05 2.21
N VAL A 315 13.22 -2.93 1.68
CA VAL A 315 14.05 -1.80 1.21
C VAL A 315 13.65 -0.42 1.76
N GLY A 316 12.52 -0.30 2.46
CA GLY A 316 11.98 0.97 2.95
C GLY A 316 11.13 1.74 1.94
N GLU A 317 10.81 1.14 0.79
CA GLU A 317 10.08 1.75 -0.32
C GLU A 317 8.80 0.95 -0.66
N ASN A 318 7.70 1.62 -0.99
CA ASN A 318 6.48 0.96 -1.51
C ASN A 318 6.58 0.67 -3.03
N THR A 319 7.76 0.29 -3.52
CA THR A 319 8.03 0.03 -4.96
C THR A 319 7.66 -1.42 -5.30
N VAL A 320 6.55 -1.60 -6.02
CA VAL A 320 6.03 -2.93 -6.36
C VAL A 320 6.77 -3.46 -7.60
N SER A 321 7.73 -4.36 -7.43
CA SER A 321 8.54 -4.91 -8.55
C SER A 321 7.73 -5.54 -9.69
N ALA A 322 6.50 -5.97 -9.43
CA ALA A 322 5.57 -6.50 -10.43
C ALA A 322 4.83 -5.42 -11.26
N VAL A 323 5.06 -4.14 -10.96
CA VAL A 323 4.51 -2.97 -11.65
C VAL A 323 5.66 -2.02 -11.98
N PHE A 324 6.07 -1.95 -13.24
CA PHE A 324 7.18 -1.09 -13.68
C PHE A 324 6.92 -0.50 -15.07
N ILE A 325 7.68 0.52 -15.45
CA ILE A 325 7.64 1.11 -16.78
C ILE A 325 9.05 1.03 -17.40
N GLU A 326 9.19 0.42 -18.56
CA GLU A 326 10.40 0.54 -19.39
C GLU A 326 10.29 1.82 -20.24
N GLY A 327 11.26 2.74 -20.09
CA GLY A 327 11.34 3.98 -20.85
C GLY A 327 12.02 3.83 -22.22
N ALA A 328 11.95 4.87 -23.05
CA ALA A 328 12.52 4.91 -24.41
C ALA A 328 14.05 4.70 -24.48
N ASP A 329 14.73 4.70 -23.34
CA ASP A 329 16.16 4.45 -23.14
C ASP A 329 16.48 3.04 -22.61
N GLY A 330 15.45 2.22 -22.32
CA GLY A 330 15.56 0.91 -21.67
C GLY A 330 15.69 0.98 -20.14
N THR A 331 15.46 2.15 -19.51
CA THR A 331 15.48 2.29 -18.05
C THR A 331 14.15 1.84 -17.46
N HIS A 332 14.18 0.94 -16.48
CA HIS A 332 13.01 0.55 -15.69
C HIS A 332 12.76 1.58 -14.57
N VAL A 333 11.55 2.13 -14.52
CA VAL A 333 11.05 3.00 -13.44
C VAL A 333 9.96 2.24 -12.66
N PHE A 334 10.05 2.26 -11.33
CA PHE A 334 9.09 1.59 -10.45
C PHE A 334 8.15 2.63 -9.81
N PRO A 335 6.92 2.81 -10.32
CA PRO A 335 5.98 3.74 -9.72
C PRO A 335 5.47 3.19 -8.37
N ARG A 336 5.24 4.09 -7.42
CA ARG A 336 4.90 3.74 -6.03
C ARG A 336 3.39 3.58 -5.89
N LEU A 337 2.91 2.50 -5.26
CA LEU A 337 1.49 2.37 -4.95
C LEU A 337 1.04 3.53 -4.03
N GLU A 338 0.11 4.35 -4.50
CA GLU A 338 -0.44 5.52 -3.79
C GLU A 338 -1.74 5.15 -3.07
N SER A 339 -2.62 4.41 -3.74
CA SER A 339 -3.88 3.88 -3.18
C SER A 339 -4.39 2.68 -3.98
N TYR A 340 -5.14 1.78 -3.34
CA TYR A 340 -5.91 0.74 -4.00
C TYR A 340 -7.35 0.75 -3.47
N ASP A 341 -8.33 0.92 -4.35
CA ASP A 341 -9.75 0.85 -4.02
C ASP A 341 -10.30 -0.55 -4.30
N THR A 342 -10.46 -1.32 -3.22
CA THR A 342 -11.00 -2.69 -3.26
C THR A 342 -12.48 -2.75 -3.64
N ALA A 343 -13.21 -1.64 -3.67
CA ALA A 343 -14.60 -1.61 -4.13
C ALA A 343 -14.74 -1.45 -5.66
N THR A 344 -13.72 -0.91 -6.33
CA THR A 344 -13.72 -0.66 -7.80
C THR A 344 -12.62 -1.38 -8.56
N GLY A 345 -11.64 -1.99 -7.87
CA GLY A 345 -10.48 -2.61 -8.46
C GLY A 345 -9.45 -1.60 -8.99
N ILE A 346 -9.56 -0.32 -8.65
CA ILE A 346 -8.67 0.74 -9.15
C ILE A 346 -7.44 0.88 -8.25
N ALA A 347 -6.28 0.56 -8.80
CA ALA A 347 -4.97 0.89 -8.25
C ALA A 347 -4.45 2.19 -8.86
N ARG A 348 -3.92 3.08 -8.02
CA ARG A 348 -3.30 4.34 -8.41
C ARG A 348 -1.85 4.34 -7.93
N PHE A 349 -0.93 4.64 -8.85
CA PHE A 349 0.50 4.64 -8.59
C PHE A 349 1.08 6.02 -8.88
N LEU A 350 1.89 6.56 -7.97
CA LEU A 350 2.60 7.82 -8.13
C LEU A 350 3.93 7.58 -8.85
N MET A 351 4.21 8.36 -9.90
CA MET A 351 5.52 8.35 -10.56
C MET A 351 6.55 9.06 -9.67
N LEU A 352 7.66 8.36 -9.34
CA LEU A 352 8.75 8.92 -8.54
C LEU A 352 9.89 9.51 -9.40
N ASP A 353 9.97 9.11 -10.67
CA ASP A 353 10.94 9.53 -11.68
C ASP A 353 10.25 9.99 -12.98
N ALA A 354 10.95 10.78 -13.78
CA ALA A 354 10.50 11.19 -15.10
C ALA A 354 10.83 10.17 -16.19
N LEU A 355 9.84 9.80 -17.01
CA LEU A 355 10.10 9.07 -18.26
C LEU A 355 10.72 10.00 -19.33
N PRO A 356 11.71 9.54 -20.12
CA PRO A 356 12.23 10.28 -21.26
C PRO A 356 11.20 10.37 -22.40
N ASN A 357 11.42 11.27 -23.36
CA ASN A 357 10.59 11.33 -24.57
C ASN A 357 10.86 10.13 -25.50
N GLY A 358 9.80 9.53 -26.04
CA GLY A 358 9.82 8.35 -26.91
C GLY A 358 8.74 7.35 -26.51
N GLU A 359 8.85 6.11 -27.00
CA GLU A 359 7.96 5.02 -26.60
C GLU A 359 8.27 4.55 -25.17
N ALA A 360 7.24 4.17 -24.42
CA ALA A 360 7.35 3.57 -23.10
C ALA A 360 6.35 2.43 -22.93
N GLU A 361 6.71 1.41 -22.15
CA GLU A 361 5.90 0.23 -21.89
C GLU A 361 5.66 0.09 -20.38
N LEU A 362 4.40 0.19 -19.94
CA LEU A 362 3.97 -0.15 -18.58
C LEU A 362 3.73 -1.67 -18.49
N HIS A 363 4.47 -2.36 -17.64
CA HIS A 363 4.35 -3.79 -17.37
C HIS A 363 3.63 -4.05 -16.06
N LEU A 364 2.68 -4.99 -16.10
CA LEU A 364 2.00 -5.57 -14.96
C LEU A 364 2.22 -7.09 -15.02
N SER A 365 3.08 -7.63 -14.16
CA SER A 365 3.64 -8.98 -14.33
C SER A 365 3.13 -9.99 -13.31
N GLY A 366 2.29 -10.92 -13.76
CA GLY A 366 1.93 -12.10 -12.96
C GLY A 366 3.13 -12.99 -12.63
N SER A 367 4.18 -12.97 -13.47
CA SER A 367 5.41 -13.74 -13.24
C SER A 367 6.27 -13.20 -12.09
N LEU A 368 6.12 -11.91 -11.76
CA LEU A 368 6.78 -11.24 -10.64
C LEU A 368 5.91 -11.20 -9.37
N GLY A 369 4.82 -11.97 -9.34
CA GLY A 369 3.99 -12.18 -8.15
C GLY A 369 2.71 -11.37 -8.06
N LEU A 370 2.30 -10.64 -9.12
CA LEU A 370 0.99 -9.98 -9.16
C LEU A 370 -0.12 -11.02 -9.42
N THR A 371 -0.80 -11.40 -8.35
CA THR A 371 -1.89 -12.39 -8.36
C THR A 371 -3.20 -11.80 -7.88
N ASP A 372 -4.30 -12.53 -8.07
CA ASP A 372 -5.51 -12.33 -7.28
C ASP A 372 -5.29 -12.77 -5.81
N LEU A 373 -6.37 -12.77 -5.03
CA LEU A 373 -6.38 -13.29 -3.65
C LEU A 373 -6.35 -14.82 -3.57
N ALA A 374 -6.52 -15.55 -4.67
CA ALA A 374 -6.49 -17.02 -4.75
C ALA A 374 -5.14 -17.59 -5.21
N GLY A 375 -4.22 -16.73 -5.67
CA GLY A 375 -2.90 -17.08 -6.19
C GLY A 375 -2.86 -17.29 -7.72
N ASN A 376 -3.93 -16.98 -8.46
CA ASN A 376 -3.90 -16.99 -9.92
C ASN A 376 -3.09 -15.77 -10.42
N PRO A 377 -2.06 -15.95 -11.28
CA PRO A 377 -1.25 -14.85 -11.79
C PRO A 377 -2.03 -14.01 -12.81
N LEU A 378 -1.78 -12.69 -12.84
CA LEU A 378 -2.40 -11.77 -13.80
C LEU A 378 -2.30 -12.27 -15.26
N VAL A 379 -3.42 -12.20 -15.98
CA VAL A 379 -3.50 -12.54 -17.42
C VAL A 379 -2.75 -11.48 -18.22
N GLY A 380 -1.59 -11.88 -18.76
CA GLY A 380 -0.85 -11.06 -19.70
C GLY A 380 -1.52 -10.89 -21.07
N ASN A 381 -1.14 -9.80 -21.75
CA ASN A 381 -1.50 -9.54 -23.15
C ASN A 381 -0.30 -9.69 -24.10
N ASP A 382 0.92 -9.78 -23.57
CA ASP A 382 2.16 -9.93 -24.35
C ASP A 382 2.76 -11.35 -24.26
N THR A 383 3.69 -11.62 -25.17
CA THR A 383 4.51 -12.84 -25.25
C THR A 383 5.40 -13.09 -24.03
N SER A 384 5.68 -12.08 -23.20
CA SER A 384 6.36 -12.27 -21.91
C SER A 384 5.48 -12.95 -20.85
N GLY A 385 4.15 -12.87 -21.00
CA GLY A 385 3.18 -13.19 -19.95
C GLY A 385 2.79 -11.99 -19.08
N ASP A 386 3.34 -10.80 -19.33
CA ASP A 386 2.90 -9.56 -18.69
C ASP A 386 1.67 -8.98 -19.38
N PHE A 387 0.90 -8.15 -18.67
CA PHE A 387 0.00 -7.20 -19.30
C PHE A 387 0.77 -5.89 -19.54
N VAL A 388 0.94 -5.56 -20.82
CA VAL A 388 1.75 -4.44 -21.29
C VAL A 388 0.87 -3.33 -21.89
N VAL A 389 1.10 -2.09 -21.47
CA VAL A 389 0.48 -0.89 -22.05
C VAL A 389 1.54 -0.02 -22.68
N ARG A 390 1.44 0.16 -24.00
CA ARG A 390 2.39 0.94 -24.81
C ARG A 390 1.88 2.36 -24.99
N PHE A 391 2.72 3.36 -24.79
CA PHE A 391 2.37 4.78 -24.94
C PHE A 391 3.59 5.63 -25.27
N THR A 392 3.40 6.74 -26.00
CA THR A 392 4.48 7.67 -26.36
C THR A 392 4.50 8.87 -25.41
N VAL A 393 5.66 9.19 -24.84
CA VAL A 393 5.90 10.45 -24.11
C VAL A 393 6.49 11.49 -25.08
N ASN A 394 5.80 12.61 -25.27
CA ASN A 394 6.18 13.69 -26.18
C ASN A 394 6.14 15.06 -25.47
N GLY A 395 6.91 15.18 -24.38
CA GLY A 395 6.95 16.37 -23.54
C GLY A 395 8.04 17.38 -23.89
N ALA A 396 8.19 18.39 -23.03
CA ALA A 396 9.37 19.25 -23.04
C ALA A 396 10.63 18.40 -22.76
N VAL A 397 11.74 18.71 -23.46
CA VAL A 397 13.00 17.96 -23.32
C VAL A 397 13.49 18.01 -21.87
N ARG A 398 13.75 16.84 -21.29
CA ARG A 398 14.26 16.69 -19.93
C ARG A 398 15.74 17.06 -19.88
N GLY A 399 16.09 18.04 -19.05
CA GLY A 399 17.46 18.48 -18.84
C GLY A 399 18.14 19.07 -20.09
N SER A 400 19.43 18.78 -20.24
CA SER A 400 20.31 19.32 -21.27
C SER A 400 21.54 18.43 -21.41
N ASP A 401 22.18 18.42 -22.58
CA ASP A 401 23.36 17.59 -22.90
C ASP A 401 23.20 16.08 -22.61
N GLY A 402 21.96 15.58 -22.49
CA GLY A 402 21.64 14.21 -22.11
C GLY A 402 21.57 13.94 -20.60
N VAL A 403 21.68 14.96 -19.75
CA VAL A 403 21.57 14.86 -18.28
C VAL A 403 20.18 15.36 -17.86
N SER A 404 19.26 14.43 -17.57
CA SER A 404 17.84 14.71 -17.27
C SER A 404 17.61 15.73 -16.15
N THR A 405 18.45 15.72 -15.11
CA THR A 405 18.34 16.62 -13.94
C THR A 405 19.05 17.97 -14.10
N THR A 406 19.69 18.25 -15.24
CA THR A 406 20.48 19.49 -15.45
C THR A 406 19.97 20.27 -16.64
N TRP A 407 19.38 21.45 -16.42
CA TRP A 407 18.95 22.36 -17.49
C TRP A 407 19.94 23.51 -17.69
N ARG A 408 20.25 23.82 -18.95
CA ARG A 408 20.99 25.03 -19.35
C ARG A 408 20.03 26.18 -19.62
N ASN A 409 20.43 27.40 -19.25
CA ASN A 409 19.64 28.60 -19.51
C ASN A 409 19.43 28.84 -21.02
N GLU A 410 18.19 28.82 -21.46
CA GLU A 410 17.81 29.11 -22.85
C GLU A 410 17.78 30.61 -23.16
N ALA A 411 17.87 30.95 -24.45
CA ALA A 411 17.81 32.33 -24.91
C ALA A 411 16.36 32.86 -24.94
N GLY A 412 16.10 33.98 -24.28
CA GLY A 412 14.78 34.65 -24.33
C GLY A 412 13.84 34.29 -23.18
N ASN A 413 14.32 33.61 -22.13
CA ASN A 413 13.57 33.35 -20.90
C ASN A 413 13.50 34.57 -19.95
N ASP A 414 13.79 35.77 -20.49
CA ASP A 414 13.89 37.09 -19.86
C ASP A 414 12.60 37.60 -19.14
N SER A 415 11.50 36.84 -19.18
CA SER A 415 10.17 37.26 -18.68
C SER A 415 9.36 36.10 -18.07
N LEU A 416 8.31 36.44 -17.31
CA LEU A 416 7.42 35.44 -16.70
C LEU A 416 6.62 34.66 -17.76
N GLU A 417 6.26 35.37 -18.83
CA GLU A 417 5.52 34.86 -19.98
C GLU A 417 6.37 33.90 -20.83
N SER A 418 7.65 34.23 -21.04
CA SER A 418 8.62 33.44 -21.82
C SER A 418 9.49 32.48 -20.99
N ALA A 419 9.18 32.29 -19.71
CA ALA A 419 9.94 31.45 -18.79
C ALA A 419 10.20 30.03 -19.34
N GLN A 420 11.46 29.59 -19.29
CA GLN A 420 11.90 28.28 -19.77
C GLN A 420 11.17 27.17 -19.01
N ASN A 421 10.53 26.25 -19.72
CA ASN A 421 9.68 25.23 -19.10
C ASN A 421 10.49 23.97 -18.74
N LEU A 422 10.76 23.77 -17.45
CA LEU A 422 11.39 22.55 -16.92
C LEU A 422 10.40 21.37 -16.92
N GLY A 423 9.09 21.66 -16.92
CA GLY A 423 8.02 20.68 -16.75
C GLY A 423 7.83 20.27 -15.28
N LEU A 424 7.44 19.01 -15.08
CA LEU A 424 7.26 18.40 -13.75
C LEU A 424 8.64 18.13 -13.14
N LEU A 425 8.81 18.36 -11.84
CA LEU A 425 10.00 17.90 -11.11
C LEU A 425 9.55 16.77 -10.17
N PHE A 426 10.10 15.58 -10.40
CA PHE A 426 9.67 14.36 -9.75
C PHE A 426 10.41 14.13 -8.40
N PRO A 427 9.84 13.35 -7.47
CA PRO A 427 10.43 13.13 -6.14
C PRO A 427 11.92 12.75 -6.15
N HIS A 428 12.34 11.77 -6.96
CA HIS A 428 13.72 11.30 -7.00
C HIS A 428 14.68 12.28 -7.69
N GLU A 429 14.22 13.04 -8.68
CA GLU A 429 14.99 14.14 -9.28
C GLU A 429 15.28 15.23 -8.25
N LEU A 430 14.28 15.56 -7.41
CA LEU A 430 14.40 16.55 -6.35
C LEU A 430 15.19 16.04 -5.14
N GLN A 431 15.22 14.73 -4.87
CA GLN A 431 16.17 14.14 -3.91
C GLN A 431 17.61 14.15 -4.46
N SER A 432 17.78 13.96 -5.77
CA SER A 432 19.09 13.93 -6.45
C SER A 432 19.68 15.32 -6.73
N GLY A 433 18.84 16.36 -6.71
CA GLY A 433 19.21 17.75 -6.97
C GLY A 433 18.99 18.18 -8.43
N VAL A 434 17.93 18.94 -8.67
CA VAL A 434 17.64 19.55 -9.99
C VAL A 434 18.52 20.78 -10.19
N THR A 435 19.40 20.72 -11.19
CA THR A 435 20.43 21.73 -11.46
C THR A 435 20.02 22.66 -12.60
N LEU A 436 20.17 23.97 -12.41
CA LEU A 436 20.04 25.00 -13.43
C LEU A 436 21.39 25.71 -13.62
N VAL A 437 21.92 25.70 -14.85
CA VAL A 437 23.25 26.23 -15.19
C VAL A 437 23.14 27.39 -16.17
N ARG A 438 23.79 28.50 -15.83
CA ARG A 438 24.11 29.58 -16.77
C ARG A 438 25.62 29.75 -16.90
N ASP A 439 26.12 29.47 -18.09
CA ASP A 439 27.51 29.73 -18.51
C ASP A 439 27.66 31.15 -19.07
N ALA A 440 28.91 31.62 -19.20
CA ALA A 440 29.20 32.97 -19.71
C ALA A 440 28.87 33.07 -21.20
N VAL A 441 27.89 33.91 -21.55
CA VAL A 441 27.33 34.00 -22.91
C VAL A 441 28.27 34.82 -23.81
N THR A 442 28.97 34.14 -24.73
CA THR A 442 29.89 34.75 -25.69
C THR A 442 29.21 35.49 -26.85
N ASN A 443 27.88 35.38 -26.97
CA ASN A 443 27.09 35.95 -28.05
C ASN A 443 26.81 37.45 -27.86
N ALA A 444 27.68 38.29 -28.41
CA ALA A 444 27.60 39.76 -28.36
C ALA A 444 26.46 40.40 -29.20
N GLY A 445 25.27 39.76 -29.24
CA GLY A 445 24.12 40.18 -30.06
C GLY A 445 22.76 40.11 -29.36
N GLN A 446 22.69 39.65 -28.11
CA GLN A 446 21.44 39.68 -27.32
C GLN A 446 21.21 41.05 -26.67
N SER A 447 19.94 41.37 -26.45
CA SER A 447 19.50 42.56 -25.72
C SER A 447 19.83 42.47 -24.22
N ALA A 448 19.63 43.59 -23.52
CA ALA A 448 19.88 43.75 -22.09
C ALA A 448 18.91 42.92 -21.21
N ASP A 449 19.14 41.62 -21.12
CA ASP A 449 18.54 40.75 -20.10
C ASP A 449 19.06 41.11 -18.69
N THR A 450 18.19 40.97 -17.71
CA THR A 450 18.40 41.26 -16.27
C THR A 450 17.88 40.17 -15.33
N PHE A 451 17.15 39.16 -15.84
CA PHE A 451 16.53 38.08 -15.08
C PHE A 451 16.21 36.87 -15.97
N ASP A 452 16.73 35.69 -15.61
CA ASP A 452 16.24 34.42 -16.15
C ASP A 452 14.98 33.96 -15.39
N PHE A 453 14.03 33.34 -16.09
CA PHE A 453 12.84 32.72 -15.50
C PHE A 453 12.72 31.25 -15.92
N PHE A 454 12.44 30.37 -14.95
CA PHE A 454 12.27 28.93 -15.13
C PHE A 454 10.94 28.48 -14.53
N ARG A 455 10.05 27.86 -15.31
CA ARG A 455 8.74 27.38 -14.88
C ARG A 455 8.79 25.88 -14.60
N PHE A 456 8.19 25.45 -13.49
CA PHE A 456 8.16 24.05 -13.07
C PHE A 456 6.89 23.70 -12.29
N GLU A 457 6.58 22.40 -12.20
CA GLU A 457 5.44 21.86 -11.45
C GLU A 457 5.94 20.88 -10.38
N LEU A 458 5.46 21.00 -9.14
CA LEU A 458 5.78 20.13 -8.02
C LEU A 458 4.61 19.18 -7.74
N LEU A 459 4.89 17.87 -7.63
CA LEU A 459 3.85 16.85 -7.41
C LEU A 459 3.41 16.72 -5.94
N GLN A 460 4.20 17.23 -4.99
CA GLN A 460 3.98 17.02 -3.55
C GLN A 460 3.94 18.32 -2.75
N THR A 461 3.33 18.25 -1.56
CA THR A 461 3.26 19.37 -0.61
C THR A 461 4.33 19.17 0.48
N GLN A 462 5.51 19.77 0.27
CA GLN A 462 6.73 19.46 1.02
C GLN A 462 7.60 20.71 1.27
N SER A 463 8.63 20.55 2.10
CA SER A 463 9.72 21.53 2.20
C SER A 463 10.68 21.40 1.01
N TYR A 464 11.13 22.53 0.45
CA TYR A 464 12.10 22.56 -0.66
C TYR A 464 13.21 23.57 -0.42
N PHE A 465 14.43 23.21 -0.80
CA PHE A 465 15.59 24.10 -0.84
C PHE A 465 15.83 24.61 -2.27
N PHE A 466 16.30 25.86 -2.35
CA PHE A 466 16.77 26.49 -3.59
C PHE A 466 18.16 27.06 -3.31
N THR A 467 19.21 26.30 -3.59
CA THR A 467 20.60 26.64 -3.29
C THR A 467 21.25 27.29 -4.52
N ARG A 468 21.90 28.46 -4.36
CA ARG A 468 22.57 29.17 -5.46
C ARG A 468 24.06 29.34 -5.20
N THR A 469 24.85 28.62 -5.98
CA THR A 469 26.31 28.66 -5.98
C THR A 469 26.83 29.57 -7.10
N ASN A 470 27.54 30.63 -6.71
CA ASN A 470 28.24 31.51 -7.66
C ASN A 470 29.52 30.85 -8.14
N THR A 471 29.73 30.85 -9.46
CA THR A 471 31.01 30.47 -10.08
C THR A 471 31.85 31.68 -10.49
N GLY A 472 31.23 32.86 -10.63
CA GLY A 472 31.88 34.14 -10.94
C GLY A 472 32.14 35.05 -9.73
N SER A 473 32.98 36.07 -9.93
CA SER A 473 33.50 36.98 -8.89
C SER A 473 32.65 38.24 -8.61
N GLU A 474 31.55 38.45 -9.34
CA GLU A 474 30.63 39.57 -9.13
C GLU A 474 29.49 39.25 -8.14
N ALA A 475 28.63 40.24 -7.87
CA ALA A 475 27.52 40.11 -6.92
C ALA A 475 26.55 38.99 -7.35
N ALA A 476 26.22 38.11 -6.41
CA ALA A 476 25.43 36.92 -6.68
C ALA A 476 23.97 37.24 -7.07
N PRO A 477 23.42 36.67 -8.17
CA PRO A 477 22.08 36.99 -8.62
C PRO A 477 21.04 36.56 -7.58
N ALA A 478 20.10 37.46 -7.27
CA ALA A 478 19.03 37.17 -6.33
C ALA A 478 18.05 36.16 -6.94
N ILE A 479 17.80 35.07 -6.21
CA ILE A 479 16.78 34.09 -6.54
C ILE A 479 15.45 34.42 -5.85
N LYS A 480 14.33 34.16 -6.52
CA LYS A 480 12.96 34.29 -5.97
C LYS A 480 12.07 33.21 -6.57
N VAL A 481 11.22 32.59 -5.76
CA VAL A 481 10.14 31.72 -6.23
C VAL A 481 8.84 32.54 -6.34
N LEU A 482 8.13 32.35 -7.45
CA LEU A 482 6.84 32.95 -7.76
C LEU A 482 5.80 31.84 -7.90
N ASN A 483 4.56 32.09 -7.50
CA ASN A 483 3.44 31.20 -7.82
C ASN A 483 2.95 31.41 -9.27
N SER A 484 2.01 30.57 -9.72
CA SER A 484 1.33 30.68 -11.03
C SER A 484 0.70 32.05 -11.34
N ASN A 485 0.40 32.88 -10.32
CA ASN A 485 -0.10 34.24 -10.47
C ASN A 485 1.00 35.31 -10.53
N GLY A 486 2.28 34.93 -10.64
CA GLY A 486 3.42 35.85 -10.65
C GLY A 486 3.70 36.53 -9.31
N GLN A 487 3.11 36.05 -8.20
CA GLN A 487 3.32 36.60 -6.87
C GLN A 487 4.49 35.89 -6.18
N ILE A 488 5.36 36.65 -5.51
CA ILE A 488 6.51 36.09 -4.78
C ILE A 488 6.01 35.22 -3.61
N VAL A 489 6.46 33.98 -3.54
CA VAL A 489 6.21 33.09 -2.41
C VAL A 489 7.17 33.46 -1.26
N PRO A 490 6.70 33.68 -0.02
CA PRO A 490 7.54 34.12 1.08
C PRO A 490 8.37 32.97 1.68
N LEU A 491 9.47 32.63 1.01
CA LEU A 491 10.44 31.64 1.49
C LEU A 491 11.48 32.25 2.44
N ALA A 492 11.96 31.46 3.40
CA ALA A 492 13.01 31.86 4.33
C ALA A 492 14.36 31.92 3.61
N SER A 493 15.05 33.06 3.69
CA SER A 493 16.40 33.21 3.13
C SER A 493 17.44 32.51 4.01
N GLN A 494 18.25 31.65 3.41
CA GLN A 494 19.37 30.97 4.08
C GLN A 494 20.51 31.95 4.42
N PRO A 495 21.39 31.61 5.39
CA PRO A 495 22.53 32.44 5.77
C PRO A 495 23.35 32.92 4.58
N ARG A 496 23.89 34.15 4.68
CA ARG A 496 24.63 34.86 3.61
C ARG A 496 23.82 35.06 2.31
N GLY A 497 22.51 34.78 2.30
CA GLY A 497 21.67 34.88 1.11
C GLY A 497 22.05 33.87 0.02
N GLN A 498 22.60 32.71 0.40
CA GLN A 498 23.04 31.66 -0.53
C GLN A 498 21.91 30.75 -1.03
N GLY A 499 20.72 30.81 -0.44
CA GLY A 499 19.58 30.03 -0.89
C GLY A 499 18.25 30.46 -0.26
N LEU A 500 17.17 29.76 -0.63
CA LEU A 500 15.85 29.85 -0.02
C LEU A 500 15.43 28.48 0.53
N LEU A 501 14.59 28.47 1.55
CA LEU A 501 13.88 27.29 2.06
C LEU A 501 12.43 27.66 2.34
N GLY A 502 11.50 26.78 2.01
CA GLY A 502 10.16 26.84 2.60
C GLY A 502 9.26 25.69 2.16
N PHE A 503 8.09 25.65 2.78
CA PHE A 503 7.05 24.67 2.51
C PHE A 503 6.22 25.14 1.31
N LEU A 504 6.21 24.35 0.23
CA LEU A 504 5.43 24.60 -0.99
C LEU A 504 4.37 23.51 -1.14
N PRO A 505 3.09 23.88 -1.32
CA PRO A 505 2.09 22.96 -1.84
C PRO A 505 2.43 22.47 -3.24
N ALA A 506 1.87 21.32 -3.63
CA ALA A 506 1.89 20.85 -5.01
C ALA A 506 1.31 21.90 -5.98
N GLY A 507 1.81 21.93 -7.22
CA GLY A 507 1.37 22.86 -8.27
C GLY A 507 2.50 23.61 -8.97
N THR A 508 2.13 24.59 -9.81
CA THR A 508 3.05 25.30 -10.71
C THR A 508 3.70 26.54 -10.09
N TYR A 509 5.01 26.64 -10.24
CA TYR A 509 5.85 27.74 -9.78
C TYR A 509 6.77 28.28 -10.89
N VAL A 510 7.34 29.46 -10.65
CA VAL A 510 8.41 30.03 -11.48
C VAL A 510 9.56 30.48 -10.59
N LEU A 511 10.75 29.94 -10.81
CA LEU A 511 11.98 30.47 -10.24
C LEU A 511 12.48 31.61 -11.13
N ARG A 512 12.73 32.77 -10.52
CA ARG A 512 13.39 33.91 -11.15
C ARG A 512 14.79 34.07 -10.57
N VAL A 513 15.79 34.16 -11.44
CA VAL A 513 17.20 34.35 -11.08
C VAL A 513 17.68 35.67 -11.69
N GLY A 514 18.15 36.63 -10.90
CA GLY A 514 18.85 37.80 -11.47
C GLY A 514 18.91 39.04 -10.60
N SER A 515 18.64 40.21 -11.18
CA SER A 515 18.99 41.54 -10.65
C SER A 515 20.45 41.95 -10.90
N TRP A 516 21.07 41.45 -11.97
CA TRP A 516 22.31 42.03 -12.51
C TRP A 516 22.01 43.30 -13.34
N ASP A 517 23.06 44.03 -13.71
CA ASP A 517 22.94 45.18 -14.61
C ASP A 517 22.99 44.71 -16.07
N ALA A 518 22.29 45.42 -16.95
CA ALA A 518 22.32 45.23 -18.40
C ALA A 518 23.75 45.14 -18.98
N ALA A 519 24.71 45.87 -18.40
CA ALA A 519 26.10 45.89 -18.84
C ALA A 519 26.93 44.67 -18.37
N THR A 520 26.48 43.90 -17.38
CA THR A 520 27.23 42.74 -16.84
C THR A 520 26.70 41.39 -17.33
N PHE A 521 25.49 41.35 -17.92
CA PHE A 521 24.80 40.19 -18.52
C PHE A 521 25.71 39.08 -19.09
N GLY A 522 26.67 39.43 -19.96
CA GLY A 522 27.51 38.47 -20.68
C GLY A 522 28.54 37.74 -19.80
N ASN A 523 28.83 38.29 -18.62
CA ASN A 523 29.73 37.71 -17.61
C ASN A 523 28.97 36.98 -16.49
N VAL A 524 27.64 36.97 -16.51
CA VAL A 524 26.82 36.35 -15.46
C VAL A 524 26.89 34.84 -15.59
N THR A 525 27.47 34.19 -14.58
CA THR A 525 27.45 32.74 -14.42
C THR A 525 26.86 32.33 -13.07
N TYR A 526 26.05 31.28 -13.05
CA TYR A 526 25.53 30.70 -11.82
C TYR A 526 25.21 29.21 -11.96
N ARG A 527 25.15 28.54 -10.81
CA ARG A 527 24.42 27.29 -10.61
C ARG A 527 23.31 27.54 -9.59
N VAL A 528 22.07 27.19 -9.92
CA VAL A 528 20.99 27.00 -8.94
C VAL A 528 20.69 25.51 -8.85
N GLU A 529 20.30 25.07 -7.67
CA GLU A 529 20.05 23.68 -7.30
C GLU A 529 18.73 23.66 -6.52
N ILE A 530 17.79 22.82 -6.95
CA ILE A 530 16.45 22.67 -6.36
C ILE A 530 16.37 21.27 -5.77
N GLU A 531 16.16 21.21 -4.45
CA GLU A 531 16.25 19.97 -3.66
C GLU A 531 15.00 19.77 -2.78
N LEU A 532 14.64 18.52 -2.54
CA LEU A 532 13.68 18.15 -1.49
C LEU A 532 14.31 18.42 -0.12
N GLY A 533 13.61 19.17 0.73
CA GLY A 533 14.09 19.66 2.03
C GLY A 533 13.31 19.14 3.24
N GLY A 534 12.51 18.09 3.06
CA GLY A 534 11.83 17.38 4.15
C GLY A 534 12.69 16.26 4.73
N ALA A 535 12.02 15.22 5.25
CA ALA A 535 12.60 13.89 5.23
C ALA A 535 12.73 13.41 3.76
N PHE A 536 13.36 12.25 3.55
CA PHE A 536 13.15 11.49 2.32
C PHE A 536 11.66 11.21 2.10
N GLU A 537 11.29 10.83 0.88
CA GLU A 537 9.89 10.56 0.53
C GLU A 537 9.41 9.33 1.31
N ASN A 538 8.76 9.57 2.46
CA ASN A 538 8.28 8.51 3.32
C ASN A 538 7.10 7.81 2.62
N PRO A 539 7.04 6.46 2.69
CA PRO A 539 5.94 5.70 2.11
C PRO A 539 4.59 6.15 2.65
N THR A 540 3.63 6.36 1.75
CA THR A 540 2.22 6.58 2.12
C THR A 540 1.74 5.33 2.88
N PRO A 541 1.06 5.47 4.04
CA PRO A 541 0.44 4.34 4.72
C PRO A 541 -0.52 3.61 3.76
N LEU A 542 -0.30 2.31 3.58
CA LEU A 542 -0.80 1.51 2.45
C LEU A 542 -2.32 1.29 2.41
N THR A 543 -3.06 1.86 3.37
CA THR A 543 -4.47 1.57 3.65
C THR A 543 -5.33 2.84 3.78
N SER A 544 -4.97 3.91 3.04
CA SER A 544 -5.91 5.00 2.72
C SER A 544 -6.93 4.59 1.65
N GLY A 545 -7.67 3.52 1.93
CA GLY A 545 -8.81 3.01 1.16
C GLY A 545 -10.00 2.77 2.09
N ALA A 546 -11.21 2.73 1.52
CA ALA A 546 -12.40 2.43 2.32
C ALA A 546 -12.29 1.01 2.90
N ALA A 547 -12.40 0.88 4.23
CA ALA A 547 -12.44 -0.44 4.86
C ALA A 547 -13.63 -1.24 4.29
N PRO A 548 -13.46 -2.54 3.98
CA PRO A 548 -14.50 -3.33 3.32
C PRO A 548 -15.79 -3.32 4.14
N ALA A 549 -16.92 -3.07 3.45
CA ALA A 549 -18.21 -2.88 4.11
C ALA A 549 -18.63 -4.16 4.86
N VAL A 550 -18.84 -4.05 6.17
CA VAL A 550 -19.21 -5.18 7.04
C VAL A 550 -20.56 -5.77 6.60
N GLY A 551 -20.51 -6.82 5.77
CA GLY A 551 -21.69 -7.58 5.38
C GLY A 551 -22.29 -8.30 6.60
N ILE A 552 -23.62 -8.33 6.70
CA ILE A 552 -24.31 -8.95 7.85
C ILE A 552 -25.18 -10.11 7.32
N ARG A 553 -24.68 -11.35 7.47
CA ARG A 553 -25.40 -12.56 7.05
C ARG A 553 -26.50 -12.89 8.07
N LEU A 554 -27.75 -12.82 7.64
CA LEU A 554 -28.92 -12.98 8.51
C LEU A 554 -29.30 -14.47 8.65
N LEU A 555 -28.73 -15.14 9.65
CA LEU A 555 -28.96 -16.57 9.91
C LEU A 555 -30.40 -16.87 10.31
N SER A 556 -30.96 -17.96 9.79
CA SER A 556 -32.36 -18.35 10.04
C SER A 556 -32.61 -19.01 11.40
N ASN A 557 -31.55 -19.48 12.07
CA ASN A 557 -31.64 -20.34 13.26
C ASN A 557 -30.87 -19.76 14.45
N GLY A 558 -31.49 -18.79 15.15
CA GLY A 558 -31.06 -18.47 16.52
C GLY A 558 -31.40 -19.61 17.49
N PRO A 559 -30.61 -19.83 18.57
CA PRO A 559 -30.89 -20.89 19.54
C PRO A 559 -32.30 -20.73 20.14
N ALA A 560 -33.00 -21.86 20.28
CA ALA A 560 -34.38 -21.87 20.74
C ALA A 560 -34.49 -21.33 22.18
N ILE A 561 -34.93 -20.07 22.33
CA ILE A 561 -35.09 -19.38 23.61
C ILE A 561 -35.82 -20.31 24.60
N PRO A 562 -35.20 -20.70 25.73
CA PRO A 562 -35.86 -21.54 26.72
C PRO A 562 -37.16 -20.88 27.18
N GLN A 563 -38.29 -21.57 27.04
CA GLN A 563 -39.57 -21.01 27.45
C GLN A 563 -39.55 -20.77 28.97
N ALA A 564 -39.54 -19.50 29.37
CA ALA A 564 -39.46 -19.04 30.74
C ALA A 564 -40.75 -19.35 31.53
N ASN A 565 -40.96 -20.63 31.85
CA ASN A 565 -42.16 -21.18 32.47
C ASN A 565 -41.95 -21.58 33.94
N GLN A 566 -40.86 -21.11 34.56
CA GLN A 566 -40.65 -21.20 36.01
C GLN A 566 -40.25 -19.82 36.55
N LEU A 567 -41.09 -19.27 37.43
CA LEU A 567 -40.75 -18.08 38.22
C LEU A 567 -39.74 -18.50 39.32
N PRO A 568 -38.63 -17.77 39.52
CA PRO A 568 -37.69 -18.08 40.58
C PRO A 568 -38.35 -17.87 41.96
N ILE A 569 -38.25 -18.89 42.82
CA ILE A 569 -38.73 -18.81 44.20
C ILE A 569 -37.67 -18.06 45.01
N PHE A 570 -37.95 -16.80 45.33
CA PHE A 570 -37.09 -15.97 46.18
C PHE A 570 -37.08 -16.49 47.62
N PHE A 571 -35.96 -17.08 48.04
CA PHE A 571 -35.65 -17.27 49.46
C PHE A 571 -35.17 -15.96 50.06
N THR A 572 -35.88 -15.44 51.05
CA THR A 572 -35.46 -14.27 51.82
C THR A 572 -34.41 -14.67 52.87
N PRO A 573 -33.21 -14.06 52.88
CA PRO A 573 -32.24 -14.29 53.95
C PRO A 573 -32.72 -13.65 55.27
N PRO A 574 -32.35 -14.21 56.43
CA PRO A 574 -32.77 -13.67 57.73
C PRO A 574 -32.06 -12.34 58.04
N VAL A 575 -32.83 -11.35 58.51
CA VAL A 575 -32.30 -10.08 59.00
C VAL A 575 -31.55 -10.31 60.32
N VAL A 576 -30.29 -9.87 60.39
CA VAL A 576 -29.53 -9.76 61.63
C VAL A 576 -29.30 -8.28 61.93
N GLU A 577 -29.98 -7.76 62.94
CA GLU A 577 -29.73 -6.40 63.44
C GLU A 577 -28.50 -6.39 64.37
N THR A 578 -27.43 -5.69 63.96
CA THR A 578 -26.30 -5.37 64.83
C THR A 578 -26.17 -3.86 65.00
N ASN A 579 -26.75 -3.36 66.09
CA ASN A 579 -26.52 -1.99 66.56
C ASN A 579 -25.04 -1.79 66.92
N LEU A 580 -24.42 -0.73 66.41
CA LEU A 580 -23.12 -0.23 66.88
C LEU A 580 -23.11 1.30 66.91
N ALA A 581 -22.49 1.85 67.94
CA ALA A 581 -22.74 3.22 68.40
C ALA A 581 -21.69 4.24 67.92
N SER A 582 -22.01 5.52 68.08
CA SER A 582 -21.17 6.66 67.72
C SER A 582 -19.79 6.62 68.41
N ALA A 583 -18.73 6.85 67.63
CA ALA A 583 -17.38 7.15 68.11
C ALA A 583 -16.90 8.50 67.54
N SER A 584 -15.99 9.17 68.25
CA SER A 584 -15.73 10.61 68.06
C SER A 584 -14.68 10.94 66.99
N SER A 585 -14.90 12.11 66.38
CA SER A 585 -13.92 12.96 65.71
C SER A 585 -12.47 12.84 66.23
N ALA A 586 -11.53 12.70 65.29
CA ALA A 586 -10.13 13.10 65.43
C ALA A 586 -9.73 13.89 64.17
N ALA A 587 -8.95 14.97 64.33
CA ALA A 587 -8.60 15.88 63.24
C ALA A 587 -7.08 15.93 63.01
N ILE A 588 -6.67 15.85 61.75
CA ILE A 588 -5.30 16.04 61.25
C ILE A 588 -5.39 16.95 60.00
N PRO A 589 -4.47 17.91 59.79
CA PRO A 589 -4.77 19.11 58.99
C PRO A 589 -4.45 19.02 57.49
N ASN A 590 -5.01 19.98 56.74
CA ASN A 590 -4.81 20.19 55.31
C ASN A 590 -3.34 20.43 54.90
N THR A 591 -2.88 19.74 53.85
CA THR A 591 -1.97 20.31 52.83
C THR A 591 -2.21 19.65 51.47
N LEU A 592 -2.25 20.46 50.41
CA LEU A 592 -2.01 20.08 49.01
C LEU A 592 -2.88 18.97 48.40
N LEU A 593 -4.13 19.29 48.04
CA LEU A 593 -4.70 18.87 46.75
C LEU A 593 -5.81 19.84 46.31
N ARG A 594 -5.72 20.38 45.08
CA ARG A 594 -6.79 21.14 44.41
C ARG A 594 -6.50 21.25 42.91
N GLY A 595 -7.53 21.05 42.08
CA GLY A 595 -7.51 21.35 40.65
C GLY A 595 -7.58 20.11 39.78
N PHE A 596 -8.81 19.64 39.50
CA PHE A 596 -9.35 19.46 38.15
C PHE A 596 -10.85 19.11 38.26
N GLU A 597 -11.71 20.12 38.13
CA GLU A 597 -13.16 19.95 37.96
C GLU A 597 -13.67 20.89 36.85
N ALA A 598 -14.57 20.36 36.02
CA ALA A 598 -15.53 21.08 35.16
C ALA A 598 -15.04 22.29 34.33
N ALA A 599 -14.69 22.03 33.06
CA ALA A 599 -14.95 22.99 31.98
C ALA A 599 -16.42 22.83 31.50
N PRO A 600 -17.20 23.90 31.29
CA PRO A 600 -18.63 23.81 30.98
C PRO A 600 -18.96 23.68 29.49
N LEU A 601 -20.07 23.00 29.20
CA LEU A 601 -20.69 22.91 27.87
C LEU A 601 -21.16 24.28 27.34
N GLY A 602 -20.90 24.56 26.06
CA GLY A 602 -21.36 25.77 25.38
C GLY A 602 -22.68 25.57 24.63
N GLY A 603 -23.79 26.06 25.17
CA GLY A 603 -25.08 26.19 24.47
C GLY A 603 -25.33 27.63 24.01
N SER A 604 -25.81 27.82 22.77
CA SER A 604 -26.00 29.15 22.18
C SER A 604 -27.44 29.67 22.32
N GLY A 605 -27.59 30.97 22.63
CA GLY A 605 -28.93 31.59 22.66
C GLY A 605 -28.98 33.06 23.11
N GLY A 606 -29.37 33.96 22.18
CA GLY A 606 -30.16 35.15 22.51
C GLY A 606 -29.49 36.54 22.63
N THR A 607 -29.74 37.38 21.61
CA THR A 607 -29.99 38.85 21.72
C THR A 607 -28.94 39.83 22.27
N VAL A 608 -28.16 40.39 21.33
CA VAL A 608 -27.99 41.83 21.02
C VAL A 608 -27.90 42.86 22.17
N THR A 609 -26.73 43.50 22.30
CA THR A 609 -26.59 44.98 22.26
C THR A 609 -25.16 45.38 21.85
N THR A 610 -24.95 46.66 21.47
CA THR A 610 -23.74 47.14 20.76
C THR A 610 -22.88 48.11 21.62
N PRO A 611 -21.75 48.67 21.15
CA PRO A 611 -20.44 48.03 21.27
C PRO A 611 -19.39 48.88 22.00
N SER A 612 -18.34 48.24 22.52
CA SER A 612 -17.11 48.93 23.00
C SER A 612 -15.86 48.15 22.61
N SER A 613 -14.91 48.82 21.97
CA SER A 613 -13.70 48.22 21.40
C SER A 613 -12.54 48.15 22.41
N GLU A 614 -12.05 46.95 22.73
CA GLU A 614 -10.68 46.75 23.21
C GLU A 614 -10.24 45.28 23.07
N THR A 615 -9.48 44.96 22.02
CA THR A 615 -8.98 43.59 21.76
C THR A 615 -7.63 43.39 22.45
N THR A 616 -7.62 42.96 23.71
CA THR A 616 -6.39 42.52 24.38
C THR A 616 -5.97 41.14 23.86
N LEU A 617 -4.88 41.10 23.08
CA LEU A 617 -4.38 39.88 22.45
C LEU A 617 -3.54 39.05 23.44
N VAL A 618 -4.19 38.22 24.24
CA VAL A 618 -3.53 37.29 25.18
C VAL A 618 -2.92 36.12 24.39
N ARG A 619 -1.63 36.24 24.09
CA ARG A 619 -0.86 35.23 23.36
C ARG A 619 -0.46 34.06 24.28
N LEU A 620 -1.31 33.04 24.37
CA LEU A 620 -0.89 31.75 24.92
C LEU A 620 0.16 31.11 23.98
N PHE A 621 1.21 30.55 24.56
CA PHE A 621 2.24 29.82 23.81
C PHE A 621 1.73 28.41 23.51
N GLY A 622 1.29 28.18 22.27
CA GLY A 622 1.05 26.82 21.78
C GLY A 622 2.38 26.08 21.61
N PHE A 623 2.43 24.82 22.03
CA PHE A 623 3.58 23.95 21.76
C PHE A 623 3.65 23.67 20.25
N SER A 624 4.75 24.08 19.63
CA SER A 624 4.89 24.14 18.17
C SER A 624 5.88 23.11 17.63
N ASN A 625 5.79 21.85 18.06
CA ASN A 625 6.44 20.75 17.34
C ASN A 625 5.72 19.41 17.52
N ARG A 626 5.65 18.60 16.45
CA ARG A 626 4.95 17.30 16.41
C ARG A 626 5.84 16.16 16.93
N ASP A 627 7.15 16.31 16.80
CA ASP A 627 8.19 15.33 17.16
C ASP A 627 8.13 14.88 18.63
N ALA A 628 7.72 15.79 19.52
CA ALA A 628 7.70 15.57 20.97
C ALA A 628 6.71 14.48 21.44
N LEU A 629 5.79 14.03 20.58
CA LEU A 629 4.88 12.94 20.88
C LEU A 629 5.58 11.57 20.71
N PHE A 630 6.32 11.39 19.61
CA PHE A 630 6.93 10.10 19.24
C PHE A 630 8.18 9.78 20.06
N THR A 631 9.01 10.77 20.41
CA THR A 631 10.17 10.54 21.30
C THR A 631 9.75 10.15 22.73
N GLY A 632 8.48 10.32 23.10
CA GLY A 632 7.96 9.89 24.40
C GLY A 632 7.82 8.36 24.51
N LEU A 633 7.31 7.70 23.47
CA LEU A 633 7.01 6.26 23.50
C LEU A 633 8.27 5.36 23.53
N ASP A 634 9.28 5.64 22.69
CA ASP A 634 10.57 4.89 22.70
C ASP A 634 11.34 5.01 24.04
N SER A 635 10.97 5.99 24.90
CA SER A 635 11.55 6.13 26.24
C SER A 635 10.90 5.23 27.31
N LEU A 636 9.72 4.66 27.03
CA LEU A 636 8.95 3.85 27.99
C LEU A 636 9.11 2.33 27.80
N LEU A 637 9.55 1.87 26.63
CA LEU A 637 9.59 0.45 26.26
C LEU A 637 10.98 -0.22 26.38
N ARG A 638 11.97 0.44 26.99
CA ARG A 638 13.33 -0.13 27.14
C ARG A 638 13.51 -0.79 28.52
N PRO A 639 13.78 -2.11 28.61
CA PRO A 639 14.00 -2.77 29.90
C PRO A 639 15.27 -2.26 30.58
N SER A 640 15.17 -1.90 31.86
CA SER A 640 16.26 -1.30 32.62
C SER A 640 17.40 -2.30 32.87
N SER A 641 18.55 -2.13 32.22
CA SER A 641 19.73 -2.97 32.45
C SER A 641 20.31 -2.73 33.86
N ARG A 642 20.42 -3.82 34.65
CA ARG A 642 20.96 -3.77 36.01
C ARG A 642 22.44 -3.38 36.00
N GLN A 643 22.78 -2.24 36.59
CA GLN A 643 24.16 -1.96 37.01
C GLN A 643 24.57 -2.89 38.15
N THR A 644 25.73 -3.52 38.04
CA THR A 644 26.49 -4.06 39.18
C THR A 644 27.93 -3.54 39.12
N PRO A 645 28.54 -3.15 40.26
CA PRO A 645 29.83 -2.48 40.25
C PRO A 645 31.00 -3.46 40.44
N PHE A 646 32.03 -3.33 39.60
CA PHE A 646 33.39 -3.75 39.95
C PHE A 646 34.42 -2.76 39.39
N SER A 647 35.18 -2.14 40.29
CA SER A 647 36.35 -1.31 39.96
C SER A 647 37.63 -2.13 40.06
N LEU A 648 38.58 -1.92 39.14
CA LEU A 648 40.02 -2.07 39.40
C LEU A 648 40.80 -0.98 38.66
N SER A 649 42.08 -0.82 39.01
CA SER A 649 42.81 0.46 38.94
C SER A 649 44.15 0.41 38.18
N ASP A 650 44.45 1.51 37.49
CA ASP A 650 45.79 2.10 37.26
C ASP A 650 46.92 1.29 36.58
N SER A 651 48.02 2.02 36.25
CA SER A 651 49.30 1.60 35.61
C SER A 651 49.22 1.06 34.17
N ASP A 652 50.09 1.43 33.21
CA ASP A 652 51.19 2.43 33.14
C ASP A 652 51.13 3.09 31.72
N LEU A 653 51.47 4.35 31.48
CA LEU A 653 52.74 5.08 31.67
C LEU A 653 53.89 4.59 30.76
N LEU A 654 53.99 5.13 29.53
CA LEU A 654 55.19 5.86 29.07
C LEU A 654 55.05 6.54 27.69
N ASP A 655 55.98 7.46 27.45
CA ASP A 655 56.13 8.37 26.31
C ASP A 655 57.17 7.81 25.30
N LEU A 656 57.07 8.20 24.00
CA LEU A 656 58.21 8.70 23.18
C LEU A 656 57.85 8.95 21.70
N ALA A 657 58.61 9.85 21.08
CA ALA A 657 58.43 10.39 19.72
C ALA A 657 59.35 9.68 18.67
N PRO A 658 59.27 10.01 17.36
CA PRO A 658 59.80 9.15 16.27
C PRO A 658 61.28 9.37 15.93
N SER A 659 61.84 8.47 15.12
CA SER A 659 63.20 8.55 14.55
C SER A 659 63.22 8.35 13.03
N GLU A 660 63.95 9.21 12.31
CA GLU A 660 64.28 9.06 10.88
C GLU A 660 65.49 8.13 10.65
N SER A 661 65.99 8.09 9.39
CA SER A 661 67.28 7.53 8.93
C SER A 661 67.33 5.99 8.73
N ASP A 662 68.04 5.42 7.74
CA ASP A 662 68.76 6.01 6.60
C ASP A 662 68.89 4.99 5.42
N ARG A 663 69.36 5.46 4.25
CA ARG A 663 70.23 4.85 3.19
C ARG A 663 70.45 3.31 3.11
N SER A 664 70.72 2.69 1.94
CA SER A 664 71.00 3.17 0.56
C SER A 664 71.19 2.00 -0.43
N ALA A 665 71.13 2.30 -1.75
CA ALA A 665 71.89 1.69 -2.87
C ALA A 665 71.62 0.20 -3.25
N ASP A 666 71.66 -0.25 -4.50
CA ASP A 666 71.63 0.36 -5.88
C ASP A 666 71.09 -0.79 -6.82
N GLU A 667 71.17 -0.92 -8.15
CA GLU A 667 71.91 -0.29 -9.28
C GLU A 667 71.14 -0.58 -10.62
N GLU A 668 71.76 -0.30 -11.78
CA GLU A 668 71.36 -0.62 -13.17
C GLU A 668 70.18 0.15 -13.85
N THR A 669 70.21 0.17 -15.19
CA THR A 669 69.49 1.13 -16.07
C THR A 669 69.01 0.45 -17.40
N PRO A 670 68.68 1.11 -18.55
CA PRO A 670 67.29 1.11 -19.03
C PRO A 670 67.06 0.59 -20.47
N ARG A 671 65.79 0.26 -20.80
CA ARG A 671 65.10 0.18 -22.11
C ARG A 671 63.78 -0.61 -21.92
N GLU A 672 62.64 -0.37 -22.56
CA GLU A 672 62.38 0.01 -23.97
C GLU A 672 61.16 0.95 -24.10
N THR A 673 61.15 1.74 -25.17
CA THR A 673 59.95 2.40 -25.69
C THR A 673 59.19 1.43 -26.59
N VAL A 674 57.88 1.26 -26.38
CA VAL A 674 57.00 0.57 -27.34
C VAL A 674 56.02 1.59 -27.91
N GLU A 675 56.09 1.78 -29.22
CA GLU A 675 55.16 2.61 -29.98
C GLU A 675 53.87 1.84 -30.22
N SER A 676 52.71 2.50 -30.10
CA SER A 676 51.42 1.95 -30.55
C SER A 676 51.05 2.62 -31.86
N GLU A 677 51.11 1.86 -32.96
CA GLU A 677 50.97 2.39 -34.31
C GLU A 677 49.54 2.84 -34.65
N SER A 678 49.44 3.92 -35.42
CA SER A 678 48.18 4.42 -35.98
C SER A 678 47.75 3.61 -37.22
N MET A 679 46.52 3.07 -37.23
CA MET A 679 45.94 2.54 -38.46
C MET A 679 45.51 3.67 -39.43
N PRO A 680 45.85 3.58 -40.73
CA PRO A 680 45.42 4.54 -41.75
C PRO A 680 44.07 4.16 -42.39
N PRO A 681 43.34 5.12 -42.99
CA PRO A 681 42.11 4.84 -43.74
C PRO A 681 42.37 4.32 -45.15
N GLU A 682 41.63 3.30 -45.59
CA GLU A 682 41.61 2.88 -46.99
C GLU A 682 40.84 3.88 -47.88
N LYS A 683 41.20 3.92 -49.18
CA LYS A 683 40.55 4.78 -50.18
C LYS A 683 40.76 4.24 -51.60
N THR A 684 39.92 4.72 -52.52
CA THR A 684 39.94 4.57 -54.00
C THR A 684 39.21 3.32 -54.54
N LEU A 685 38.51 3.35 -55.69
CA LEU A 685 38.36 4.39 -56.74
C LEU A 685 36.89 4.61 -57.19
N ASN A 686 36.62 5.83 -57.71
CA ASN A 686 35.74 6.23 -58.83
C ASN A 686 34.74 5.21 -59.46
N SER A 687 33.56 5.65 -59.92
CA SER A 687 33.47 6.68 -60.98
C SER A 687 32.10 7.33 -61.23
N SER A 688 32.13 8.45 -61.96
CA SER A 688 31.10 8.95 -62.91
C SER A 688 29.82 9.61 -62.38
N ASP A 689 29.93 10.90 -62.06
CA ASP A 689 28.89 11.93 -62.31
C ASP A 689 28.98 12.36 -63.80
N PRO A 690 27.90 12.84 -64.48
CA PRO A 690 27.66 14.29 -64.51
C PRO A 690 26.18 14.77 -64.63
N ALA A 691 25.76 15.56 -63.65
CA ALA A 691 25.25 16.94 -63.79
C ALA A 691 23.87 17.30 -64.42
N MET A 692 23.16 18.16 -63.66
CA MET A 692 22.32 19.31 -64.07
C MET A 692 21.20 19.16 -65.14
N ARG A 693 19.96 19.49 -64.74
CA ARG A 693 19.37 20.82 -65.04
C ARG A 693 18.11 21.17 -64.24
N GLU A 694 17.97 22.44 -63.86
CA GLU A 694 16.67 23.11 -63.67
C GLU A 694 16.15 23.68 -65.01
N THR A 695 14.83 23.76 -65.17
CA THR A 695 14.10 24.71 -66.05
C THR A 695 12.63 24.75 -65.66
N ASP A 696 12.04 25.95 -65.64
CA ASP A 696 10.68 26.27 -65.18
C ASP A 696 9.56 26.11 -66.23
N ASP A 697 8.32 26.33 -65.76
CA ASP A 697 7.18 26.95 -66.48
C ASP A 697 6.33 26.09 -67.49
N PRO A 698 5.10 26.53 -67.89
CA PRO A 698 3.94 25.62 -67.83
C PRO A 698 3.00 25.63 -69.08
N SER A 699 1.92 24.85 -69.04
CA SER A 699 0.64 25.06 -69.77
C SER A 699 -0.40 24.06 -69.20
N ASP A 700 -1.62 24.46 -68.84
CA ASP A 700 -2.75 24.96 -69.67
C ASP A 700 -3.32 23.92 -70.65
N SER A 701 -4.33 23.17 -70.18
CA SER A 701 -5.59 22.86 -70.89
C SER A 701 -6.44 21.90 -70.05
N ASP A 702 -7.78 21.88 -70.05
CA ASP A 702 -8.86 22.84 -70.27
C ASP A 702 -10.16 22.02 -70.03
N SER A 703 -11.17 22.64 -69.43
CA SER A 703 -12.62 22.37 -69.50
C SER A 703 -13.17 21.03 -70.08
N ALA A 704 -14.01 20.31 -69.30
CA ALA A 704 -15.47 20.26 -69.55
C ALA A 704 -16.30 19.38 -68.57
N ASP A 705 -17.47 19.90 -68.20
CA ASP A 705 -18.79 19.28 -67.92
C ASP A 705 -19.03 18.10 -66.94
N SER A 706 -20.14 18.26 -66.22
CA SER A 706 -20.92 17.28 -65.43
C SER A 706 -22.15 16.79 -66.28
N PRO A 707 -23.19 16.04 -65.79
CA PRO A 707 -23.46 15.55 -64.43
C PRO A 707 -24.07 14.14 -64.29
N SER A 708 -24.29 13.74 -63.02
CA SER A 708 -25.38 12.90 -62.48
C SER A 708 -25.61 11.46 -62.95
N THR A 709 -25.63 10.53 -61.98
CA THR A 709 -26.77 9.62 -61.71
C THR A 709 -26.84 9.23 -60.23
N SER A 710 -28.02 8.81 -59.76
CA SER A 710 -28.36 8.49 -58.37
C SER A 710 -28.42 6.98 -58.09
N GLY A 711 -28.26 6.55 -56.83
CA GLY A 711 -28.53 5.15 -56.44
C GLY A 711 -28.25 4.80 -54.98
N GLU A 712 -29.18 5.13 -54.07
CA GLU A 712 -29.33 4.42 -52.79
C GLU A 712 -30.06 3.08 -53.01
N PRO A 713 -29.98 2.15 -52.04
CA PRO A 713 -31.25 1.64 -51.51
C PRO A 713 -31.28 1.49 -49.97
N SER A 714 -32.40 1.89 -49.37
CA SER A 714 -32.75 1.59 -47.96
C SER A 714 -33.17 0.13 -47.78
N VAL A 715 -33.07 -0.40 -46.55
CA VAL A 715 -33.68 -1.67 -46.14
C VAL A 715 -34.38 -1.48 -44.79
N GLU A 716 -35.66 -1.84 -44.72
CA GLU A 716 -36.45 -1.98 -43.49
C GLU A 716 -37.33 -3.25 -43.59
N PRO A 717 -37.90 -3.76 -42.48
CA PRO A 717 -38.15 -5.19 -42.29
C PRO A 717 -39.54 -5.68 -42.71
N GLY A 718 -39.74 -7.00 -42.63
CA GLY A 718 -41.04 -7.65 -42.76
C GLY A 718 -41.23 -8.84 -41.81
N ASP A 719 -42.20 -8.72 -40.91
CA ASP A 719 -42.76 -9.85 -40.14
C ASP A 719 -43.69 -10.72 -41.00
N ALA A 720 -43.72 -12.04 -40.76
CA ALA A 720 -44.95 -12.86 -40.77
C ALA A 720 -44.72 -14.35 -40.41
N ALA A 721 -45.07 -14.72 -39.17
CA ALA A 721 -45.89 -15.87 -38.74
C ALA A 721 -45.87 -17.27 -39.43
N ASP A 722 -45.79 -18.28 -38.54
CA ASP A 722 -46.62 -19.52 -38.45
C ASP A 722 -46.33 -20.82 -39.26
N ALA A 723 -46.79 -21.92 -38.62
CA ALA A 723 -47.17 -23.25 -39.14
C ALA A 723 -46.17 -24.45 -39.09
N ASP A 724 -45.84 -24.88 -37.86
CA ASP A 724 -46.25 -26.19 -37.26
C ASP A 724 -45.88 -27.57 -37.88
N THR A 725 -45.93 -28.60 -37.02
CA THR A 725 -45.98 -30.08 -37.27
C THR A 725 -44.75 -30.88 -37.74
N ALA A 726 -44.04 -31.41 -36.73
CA ALA A 726 -44.08 -32.84 -36.32
C ALA A 726 -43.16 -33.93 -36.93
N GLU A 727 -42.99 -34.97 -36.09
CA GLU A 727 -42.49 -36.34 -36.30
C GLU A 727 -41.05 -36.55 -36.84
N GLY A 728 -40.15 -36.97 -35.94
CA GLY A 728 -38.82 -37.47 -36.26
C GLY A 728 -38.76 -39.00 -36.44
N ASN A 729 -37.56 -39.56 -36.53
CA ASN A 729 -37.36 -41.02 -36.41
C ASN A 729 -35.95 -41.38 -35.91
N SER A 730 -35.83 -42.51 -35.23
CA SER A 730 -34.59 -43.00 -34.61
C SER A 730 -33.95 -44.13 -35.40
N VAL A 731 -32.68 -44.01 -35.79
CA VAL A 731 -31.88 -45.14 -36.28
C VAL A 731 -30.42 -45.02 -35.80
N SER A 732 -29.91 -46.08 -35.16
CA SER A 732 -28.48 -46.31 -34.97
C SER A 732 -28.02 -47.51 -35.80
N PRO A 733 -26.86 -47.41 -36.45
CA PRO A 733 -25.83 -48.45 -36.34
C PRO A 733 -24.51 -47.82 -35.85
N ARG A 734 -23.79 -48.38 -34.88
CA ARG A 734 -23.17 -49.73 -34.78
C ARG A 734 -21.88 -49.83 -35.61
N ALA A 735 -20.79 -50.13 -34.91
CA ALA A 735 -19.41 -50.06 -35.40
C ALA A 735 -19.01 -51.12 -36.45
N ALA A 736 -17.96 -50.77 -37.20
CA ALA A 736 -16.99 -51.66 -37.83
C ALA A 736 -15.58 -51.08 -37.58
N ALA A 737 -14.52 -51.86 -37.83
CA ALA A 737 -13.12 -51.47 -37.61
C ALA A 737 -12.35 -51.38 -38.95
N ASP A 738 -11.04 -51.65 -38.90
CA ASP A 738 -10.04 -51.62 -39.98
C ASP A 738 -9.54 -50.18 -40.25
N ASP A 739 -8.32 -49.78 -39.90
CA ASP A 739 -6.97 -50.30 -40.25
C ASP A 739 -6.55 -49.97 -41.70
N GLU A 740 -5.76 -48.91 -41.85
CA GLU A 740 -4.62 -48.94 -42.77
C GLU A 740 -3.53 -47.94 -42.33
N SER A 741 -2.28 -48.24 -42.69
CA SER A 741 -1.10 -47.47 -42.29
C SER A 741 -0.46 -46.71 -43.46
N MET A 742 -0.04 -45.46 -43.25
CA MET A 742 1.04 -44.84 -44.04
C MET A 742 1.92 -43.93 -43.19
N SER A 743 3.21 -43.92 -43.52
CA SER A 743 4.22 -43.06 -42.89
C SER A 743 4.84 -42.10 -43.91
N ALA A 744 5.15 -40.88 -43.46
CA ALA A 744 5.97 -39.92 -44.20
C ALA A 744 6.78 -39.06 -43.22
N ALA A 745 7.94 -38.58 -43.68
CA ALA A 745 8.97 -37.92 -42.88
C ALA A 745 8.52 -36.58 -42.21
N GLY A 746 9.20 -36.22 -41.11
CA GLY A 746 9.08 -34.91 -40.45
C GLY A 746 9.89 -33.79 -41.12
N PRO A 747 10.29 -32.76 -40.36
CA PRO A 747 11.70 -32.75 -39.97
C PRO A 747 12.00 -32.38 -38.51
N LEU A 748 13.26 -32.64 -38.16
CA LEU A 748 13.98 -32.41 -36.90
C LEU A 748 13.75 -31.02 -36.24
N ALA A 749 13.61 -31.03 -34.91
CA ALA A 749 14.02 -29.94 -34.02
C ALA A 749 15.23 -30.39 -33.19
N LEU A 750 16.14 -29.46 -32.87
CA LEU A 750 17.42 -29.73 -32.20
C LEU A 750 17.31 -29.48 -30.69
N ILE A 751 17.46 -30.53 -29.88
CA ILE A 751 17.56 -30.41 -28.42
C ILE A 751 19.00 -30.68 -27.99
N VAL A 752 19.63 -29.70 -27.34
CA VAL A 752 20.96 -29.83 -26.73
C VAL A 752 20.78 -30.18 -25.25
N ALA A 753 20.96 -31.45 -24.91
CA ALA A 753 21.00 -31.91 -23.52
C ALA A 753 22.47 -32.05 -23.07
N MET A 754 22.91 -31.22 -22.12
CA MET A 754 24.20 -31.41 -21.45
C MET A 754 24.06 -32.43 -20.31
N THR A 755 24.79 -33.53 -20.40
CA THR A 755 24.94 -34.49 -19.30
C THR A 755 26.08 -34.09 -18.36
N MET A 756 25.86 -34.25 -17.06
CA MET A 756 26.94 -34.42 -16.08
C MET A 756 26.75 -35.71 -15.29
N ASN A 757 27.87 -36.30 -14.88
CA ASN A 757 27.92 -37.69 -14.42
C ASN A 757 27.50 -37.83 -12.95
N GLY A 758 26.63 -38.80 -12.67
CA GLY A 758 26.46 -39.31 -11.31
C GLY A 758 27.59 -40.26 -10.90
N SER A 759 27.77 -40.45 -9.60
CA SER A 759 28.56 -41.54 -9.03
C SER A 759 27.82 -42.12 -7.82
N LEU A 760 27.60 -43.43 -7.83
CA LEU A 760 26.93 -44.13 -6.73
C LEU A 760 27.88 -44.31 -5.56
N LEU A 761 27.35 -44.22 -4.34
CA LEU A 761 27.81 -45.07 -3.23
C LEU A 761 26.64 -45.41 -2.31
N LYS A 762 26.58 -46.67 -1.87
CA LYS A 762 25.63 -47.12 -0.85
C LYS A 762 26.15 -46.72 0.53
N ALA A 763 25.25 -46.34 1.43
CA ALA A 763 25.47 -46.43 2.87
C ALA A 763 24.59 -47.56 3.43
N ASP A 764 25.17 -48.41 4.28
CA ASP A 764 24.49 -49.54 4.94
C ASP A 764 24.48 -49.28 6.45
N ALA A 765 23.50 -49.81 7.18
CA ALA A 765 23.24 -49.41 8.56
C ALA A 765 24.15 -50.12 9.58
N SER A 766 24.75 -49.38 10.51
CA SER A 766 25.29 -49.96 11.76
C SER A 766 25.44 -48.95 12.89
N HIS A 767 25.23 -49.42 14.13
CA HIS A 767 25.56 -48.72 15.36
C HIS A 767 27.09 -48.53 15.52
N GLU A 768 27.52 -47.40 16.09
CA GLU A 768 28.30 -47.49 17.34
C GLU A 768 28.14 -46.26 18.24
N GLN A 769 28.47 -46.44 19.53
CA GLN A 769 28.56 -45.36 20.52
C GLN A 769 29.98 -44.76 20.50
N ARG A 770 30.14 -43.43 20.68
CA ARG A 770 30.83 -42.83 21.86
C ARG A 770 31.27 -41.36 21.72
N ARG A 771 31.18 -40.68 22.88
CA ARG A 771 32.09 -39.64 23.43
C ARG A 771 32.20 -38.28 22.70
N ARG A 772 31.78 -37.24 23.42
CA ARG A 772 32.23 -35.85 23.27
C ARG A 772 33.77 -35.72 23.32
N PRO A 773 34.37 -34.84 22.51
CA PRO A 773 35.45 -33.96 22.95
C PRO A 773 34.91 -32.55 23.28
N LYS A 774 35.76 -31.68 23.83
CA LYS A 774 35.47 -30.24 24.08
C LYS A 774 36.40 -29.37 23.24
N GLY A 775 35.93 -28.18 22.86
CA GLY A 775 36.78 -27.02 22.57
C GLY A 775 37.02 -26.73 21.09
N PHE A 776 37.48 -25.49 20.85
CA PHE A 776 37.43 -24.74 19.59
C PHE A 776 36.00 -24.40 19.12
N GLY A 777 35.75 -23.21 18.58
CA GLY A 777 36.63 -22.03 18.50
C GLY A 777 36.09 -21.00 17.52
N ALA A 778 35.51 -19.91 18.02
CA ALA A 778 34.84 -18.92 17.18
C ALA A 778 35.81 -18.21 16.21
N TRP A 779 35.47 -18.23 14.92
CA TRP A 779 36.09 -17.41 13.89
C TRP A 779 35.05 -16.37 13.44
N LEU A 780 35.36 -15.09 13.61
CA LEU A 780 34.51 -13.99 13.18
C LEU A 780 34.86 -13.64 11.72
N PHE A 781 33.88 -13.66 10.82
CA PHE A 781 34.03 -13.12 9.46
C PHE A 781 33.20 -11.84 9.32
N SER A 782 33.85 -10.68 9.47
CA SER A 782 33.24 -9.40 9.15
C SER A 782 33.26 -9.17 7.64
N HIS A 783 32.10 -9.06 7.00
CA HIS A 783 31.99 -8.49 5.66
C HIS A 783 31.54 -7.04 5.75
N ARG A 784 32.45 -6.11 5.46
CA ARG A 784 32.05 -4.83 4.86
C ARG A 784 31.81 -5.07 3.38
N ARG A 785 30.79 -4.44 2.82
CA ARG A 785 30.80 -4.04 1.40
C ARG A 785 30.91 -2.52 1.31
N ALA A 786 31.35 -2.08 0.14
CA ALA A 786 31.27 -0.71 -0.35
C ALA A 786 30.25 -0.69 -1.50
#